data_AF-A0A933HZJ8-F1
#
_entry.id   AF-A0A933HZJ8-F1
#
_cell.length_a   1.000
_cell.length_b   1.000
_cell.length_c   1.000
_cell.angle_alpha   90.00
_cell.angle_beta   90.00
_cell.angle_gamma   90.00
#
_symmetry.space_group_name_H-M   'P 1'
#
loop_
_entity.id
_entity.type
_entity.pdbx_description
1 polymer ?
#
loop_
_entity_poly.entity_id
_entity_poly.type
_entity_poly.pdbx_seq_one_letter_code
_entity_poly.pdbx_strand_id
1 'polypeptide(L)'
;MSSILLSSVLAANALLGPAHPANPKKTENANNGDSGSLAASAVENDYLKLKEEPEMEDGAVFLGMGVSLGAGRRVAGRVTFDRNRASGGGWVYAVQAASPQDGQAVKMSEAVLTSGGVLSFAAVLSRQQGVAALVLDGAEWDPAQGRQARQEPFLRLRRTVFGEASTVRGFRARLARKTEPFTIREGDFVVVDPEAGTLAAPGPELGKLYAEAFSALRAYDGLKDGQALAQWIDGQAAELSQAGAASQALRVELGKRLVSEMADRVAGASGARDLAKVRAAVDRMCGRGADLEMRAHEKKVFVQQVRRALSSFDESLAELPLASAAWAARLCRRAQGRWERIRLLAEEFKLAERRSARNRYQELDRACGKQRAAAKPEGLEAALQRVGSRTPRAKRLPAGFYRRFVTETGLEPRIEALASDPSRSVARRSGRIRELIRAAEIPDGLSRDLAASLPATGSWALLVPGLGTRVLEAEDVSPVKEYWASLWSPGRLAQRRREGRPVADDEAEVDLMDLGPCRRSAVALSRDPASGKRRMAVSAAYGEVEGILSGRADSDHYVLGPDGREVLPAVVGLKRVRLERDGRSKLVPAPVAEELSSKRVLAPEELSRLAAAARALEGHHGWGVEVSACFAADGLTVLGSSPIDRLLSAE
;
A
#
# COMPACT_ATOMS: atom_id res chain seq x y z
N MET A 1 -12.57 -36.33 11.00
CA MET A 1 -12.15 -35.76 12.30
C MET A 1 -10.66 -35.50 12.16
N SER A 2 -10.12 -34.29 12.07
CA SER A 2 -10.50 -33.05 12.75
C SER A 2 -10.49 -31.86 11.78
N SER A 3 -11.38 -30.93 12.10
CA SER A 3 -11.84 -29.79 11.32
C SER A 3 -11.51 -28.52 12.13
N ILE A 4 -11.30 -27.39 11.44
CA ILE A 4 -11.33 -26.02 11.99
C ILE A 4 -10.24 -25.70 13.03
N LEU A 5 -9.12 -25.12 12.57
CA LEU A 5 -8.28 -24.24 13.39
C LEU A 5 -7.75 -23.11 12.50
N LEU A 6 -8.59 -22.10 12.23
CA LEU A 6 -8.08 -20.81 11.74
C LEU A 6 -8.96 -19.59 12.09
N SER A 7 -9.84 -19.68 13.10
CA SER A 7 -10.69 -18.54 13.50
C SER A 7 -10.55 -18.13 14.97
N SER A 8 -9.71 -18.79 15.77
CA SER A 8 -9.82 -18.71 17.25
C SER A 8 -8.85 -17.79 17.98
N VAL A 9 -7.88 -17.14 17.33
CA VAL A 9 -6.92 -16.28 18.07
C VAL A 9 -7.45 -14.84 18.28
N LEU A 10 -8.39 -14.37 17.47
CA LEU A 10 -9.05 -13.06 17.69
C LEU A 10 -10.44 -13.16 18.34
N ALA A 11 -11.06 -14.34 18.37
CA ALA A 11 -12.39 -14.55 18.96
C ALA A 11 -12.38 -14.80 20.48
N ALA A 12 -11.22 -15.07 21.10
CA ALA A 12 -11.14 -15.36 22.53
C ALA A 12 -11.34 -14.13 23.43
N ASN A 13 -11.22 -12.90 22.91
CA ASN A 13 -11.39 -11.67 23.70
C ASN A 13 -12.82 -11.12 23.74
N ALA A 14 -13.78 -11.73 23.03
CA ALA A 14 -15.14 -11.18 22.90
C ALA A 14 -16.25 -12.00 23.60
N LEU A 15 -15.89 -13.04 24.39
CA LEU A 15 -16.86 -13.92 25.07
C LEU A 15 -16.93 -13.77 26.60
N LEU A 16 -16.34 -12.72 27.16
CA LEU A 16 -16.42 -12.44 28.61
C LEU A 16 -17.20 -11.14 28.85
N GLY A 17 -18.54 -11.26 28.90
CA GLY A 17 -19.40 -10.20 29.44
C GLY A 17 -19.33 -10.16 30.98
N PRO A 18 -19.67 -9.02 31.62
CA PRO A 18 -19.55 -8.89 33.07
C PRO A 18 -20.74 -9.53 33.77
N ALA A 19 -20.49 -10.39 34.75
CA ALA A 19 -21.53 -10.83 35.69
C ALA A 19 -21.53 -9.92 36.93
N HIS A 20 -22.69 -9.37 37.25
CA HIS A 20 -22.97 -8.55 38.43
C HIS A 20 -22.80 -9.33 39.76
N PRO A 21 -22.66 -8.63 40.91
CA PRO A 21 -22.21 -9.20 42.17
C PRO A 21 -23.35 -9.71 43.06
N ALA A 22 -23.08 -10.75 43.85
CA ALA A 22 -23.87 -11.08 45.04
C ALA A 22 -22.93 -11.47 46.19
N ASN A 23 -23.21 -10.89 47.36
CA ASN A 23 -22.43 -10.84 48.59
C ASN A 23 -22.87 -11.98 49.58
N PRO A 24 -22.45 -12.02 50.86
CA PRO A 24 -21.42 -12.90 51.44
C PRO A 24 -21.94 -13.82 52.58
N LYS A 25 -21.09 -14.69 53.15
CA LYS A 25 -21.07 -15.15 54.58
C LYS A 25 -19.92 -16.14 54.81
N LYS A 26 -18.97 -15.83 55.72
CA LYS A 26 -18.74 -16.43 57.08
C LYS A 26 -18.36 -17.93 57.04
N THR A 27 -17.37 -18.49 57.73
CA THR A 27 -16.47 -18.12 58.84
C THR A 27 -15.48 -19.29 59.03
N GLU A 28 -14.25 -18.98 59.45
CA GLU A 28 -13.39 -19.69 60.43
C GLU A 28 -13.22 -21.24 60.40
N ASN A 29 -11.98 -21.71 60.23
CA ASN A 29 -11.18 -22.25 61.35
C ASN A 29 -9.72 -22.53 60.98
N ALA A 30 -8.83 -22.29 61.95
CA ALA A 30 -7.39 -22.42 61.90
C ALA A 30 -6.90 -23.81 62.35
N ASN A 31 -5.82 -24.34 61.73
CA ASN A 31 -4.51 -24.55 62.37
C ASN A 31 -3.56 -25.44 61.54
N ASN A 32 -2.41 -24.83 61.20
CA ASN A 32 -1.01 -25.27 61.16
C ASN A 32 -0.57 -26.66 60.64
N GLY A 33 0.38 -26.62 59.69
CA GLY A 33 1.24 -27.76 59.34
C GLY A 33 2.15 -27.52 58.12
N ASP A 34 3.13 -26.62 58.26
CA ASP A 34 4.45 -26.55 57.59
C ASP A 34 4.67 -27.03 56.13
N SER A 35 4.97 -26.08 55.23
CA SER A 35 6.16 -26.08 54.36
C SER A 35 6.16 -24.81 53.48
N GLY A 36 7.25 -24.05 53.54
CA GLY A 36 7.36 -22.70 52.99
C GLY A 36 7.08 -22.61 51.49
N SER A 37 5.92 -22.07 51.12
CA SER A 37 5.69 -21.45 49.82
C SER A 37 6.17 -20.00 49.87
N LEU A 38 7.16 -19.66 49.04
CA LEU A 38 7.51 -18.27 48.79
C LEU A 38 6.29 -17.51 48.30
N ALA A 39 5.99 -16.44 49.03
CA ALA A 39 4.87 -15.54 48.93
C ALA A 39 4.45 -15.24 47.48
N ALA A 40 3.17 -15.50 47.21
CA ALA A 40 2.40 -14.81 46.20
C ALA A 40 2.30 -13.32 46.59
N SER A 41 3.24 -12.51 46.10
CA SER A 41 3.04 -11.08 45.96
C SER A 41 2.73 -10.77 44.50
N ALA A 42 1.73 -9.90 44.33
CA ALA A 42 1.20 -9.38 43.07
C ALA A 42 2.22 -9.33 41.92
N VAL A 43 2.02 -10.21 40.92
CA VAL A 43 2.49 -9.96 39.56
C VAL A 43 1.26 -10.08 38.67
N GLU A 44 0.97 -8.95 38.03
CA GLU A 44 -0.10 -8.76 37.07
C GLU A 44 -0.14 -9.88 36.03
N ASN A 45 -1.36 -10.22 35.61
CA ASN A 45 -1.65 -11.08 34.47
C ASN A 45 -1.03 -10.50 33.19
N ASP A 46 0.25 -10.78 32.97
CA ASP A 46 0.89 -10.59 31.66
C ASP A 46 0.48 -11.74 30.76
N TYR A 47 -0.57 -11.49 29.99
CA TYR A 47 -1.01 -12.31 28.88
C TYR A 47 0.19 -12.77 28.04
N LEU A 48 0.40 -14.09 27.95
CA LEU A 48 1.22 -14.70 26.90
C LEU A 48 0.63 -14.33 25.53
N LYS A 49 1.05 -13.18 24.99
CA LYS A 49 0.73 -12.77 23.62
C LYS A 49 1.53 -13.64 22.68
N LEU A 50 0.91 -14.72 22.19
CA LEU A 50 1.45 -15.51 21.09
C LEU A 50 1.48 -14.63 19.84
N LYS A 51 2.69 -14.22 19.43
CA LYS A 51 2.94 -13.49 18.20
C LYS A 51 3.79 -14.37 17.29
N GLU A 52 3.31 -14.63 16.08
CA GLU A 52 4.16 -15.19 15.02
C GLU A 52 5.12 -14.09 14.56
N GLU A 53 6.39 -14.17 14.96
CA GLU A 53 7.43 -13.31 14.39
C GLU A 53 8.10 -14.05 13.22
N PRO A 54 8.26 -13.39 12.06
CA PRO A 54 9.00 -13.97 10.95
C PRO A 54 10.47 -14.17 11.37
N GLU A 55 11.02 -15.36 11.11
CA GLU A 55 12.35 -15.76 11.54
C GLU A 55 13.25 -16.02 10.31
N MET A 56 14.55 -15.81 10.49
CA MET A 56 15.60 -16.08 9.52
C MET A 56 16.77 -16.70 10.27
N GLU A 57 17.37 -17.76 9.71
CA GLU A 57 18.48 -18.48 10.36
C GLU A 57 19.71 -17.58 10.54
N ASP A 58 20.07 -16.81 9.50
CA ASP A 58 21.15 -15.82 9.52
C ASP A 58 20.65 -14.43 9.10
N GLY A 59 20.48 -13.55 10.10
CA GLY A 59 19.98 -12.19 9.92
C GLY A 59 18.81 -11.85 10.84
N ALA A 60 17.95 -10.94 10.38
CA ALA A 60 16.76 -10.52 11.09
C ALA A 60 15.62 -10.19 10.13
N VAL A 61 14.38 -10.37 10.60
CA VAL A 61 13.19 -9.87 9.91
C VAL A 61 12.48 -8.89 10.83
N PHE A 62 12.17 -7.71 10.30
CA PHE A 62 11.49 -6.65 11.00
C PHE A 62 10.09 -6.47 10.43
N LEU A 63 9.15 -6.12 11.30
CA LEU A 63 7.81 -5.73 10.91
C LEU A 63 7.78 -4.22 10.70
N GLY A 64 7.22 -3.81 9.56
CA GLY A 64 6.89 -2.44 9.24
C GLY A 64 5.46 -2.34 8.73
N MET A 65 5.12 -1.17 8.22
CA MET A 65 3.85 -0.94 7.53
C MET A 65 4.11 -0.78 6.05
N GLY A 66 3.60 -1.70 5.23
CA GLY A 66 3.60 -1.51 3.79
C GLY A 66 2.77 -0.27 3.46
N VAL A 67 3.38 0.72 2.80
CA VAL A 67 2.66 1.95 2.38
C VAL A 67 2.58 2.08 0.87
N SER A 68 3.28 1.20 0.16
CA SER A 68 3.25 1.07 -1.29
C SER A 68 3.70 -0.33 -1.72
N LEU A 69 2.93 -1.01 -2.56
CA LEU A 69 3.17 -2.42 -2.94
C LEU A 69 4.36 -2.70 -3.86
N GLY A 70 4.97 -1.71 -4.47
CA GLY A 70 5.80 -1.97 -5.66
C GLY A 70 4.96 -2.55 -6.81
N ALA A 71 5.57 -3.49 -7.50
CA ALA A 71 4.92 -4.41 -8.41
C ALA A 71 4.05 -5.48 -7.69
N GLY A 72 3.74 -5.31 -6.39
CA GLY A 72 2.93 -6.26 -5.61
C GLY A 72 3.67 -7.53 -5.24
N ARG A 73 5.00 -7.45 -5.06
CA ARG A 73 5.88 -8.58 -4.75
C ARG A 73 7.08 -8.12 -3.93
N ARG A 74 7.83 -9.10 -3.42
CA ARG A 74 9.12 -8.86 -2.78
C ARG A 74 10.10 -8.22 -3.75
N VAL A 75 10.84 -7.24 -3.24
CA VAL A 75 11.93 -6.57 -3.94
C VAL A 75 13.16 -6.60 -3.04
N ALA A 76 14.35 -6.49 -3.63
CA ALA A 76 15.57 -6.54 -2.86
C ALA A 76 16.67 -5.73 -3.52
N GLY A 77 17.57 -5.23 -2.69
CA GLY A 77 18.68 -4.42 -3.14
C GLY A 77 19.56 -4.03 -1.97
N ARG A 78 20.67 -3.37 -2.31
CA ARG A 78 21.52 -2.75 -1.31
C ARG A 78 20.87 -1.47 -0.82
N VAL A 79 21.02 -1.18 0.46
CA VAL A 79 20.50 0.05 1.07
C VAL A 79 21.41 1.21 0.72
N THR A 80 20.82 2.35 0.37
CA THR A 80 21.54 3.62 0.32
C THR A 80 20.76 4.70 1.06
N PHE A 81 21.48 5.55 1.80
CA PHE A 81 20.95 6.77 2.41
C PHE A 81 21.24 8.00 1.54
N ASP A 82 21.99 7.82 0.45
CA ASP A 82 22.43 8.86 -0.46
C ASP A 82 21.46 9.01 -1.64
N ARG A 83 20.82 10.18 -1.72
CA ARG A 83 19.88 10.53 -2.79
C ARG A 83 20.47 10.40 -4.20
N ASN A 84 21.73 10.79 -4.38
CA ASN A 84 22.37 10.77 -5.71
C ASN A 84 22.62 9.35 -6.18
N ARG A 85 23.03 8.46 -5.26
CA ARG A 85 23.16 7.02 -5.55
C ARG A 85 21.81 6.39 -5.86
N ALA A 86 20.80 6.64 -5.02
CA ALA A 86 19.43 6.17 -5.25
C ALA A 86 18.89 6.62 -6.63
N SER A 87 19.22 7.83 -7.05
CA SER A 87 18.83 8.38 -8.38
C SER A 87 19.47 7.64 -9.57
N GLY A 88 20.54 6.87 -9.34
CA GLY A 88 21.16 5.98 -10.34
C GLY A 88 20.44 4.64 -10.51
N GLY A 89 19.57 4.27 -9.57
CA GLY A 89 18.76 3.05 -9.58
C GLY A 89 19.45 1.78 -9.06
N GLY A 90 18.65 0.74 -8.81
CA GLY A 90 19.13 -0.55 -8.27
C GLY A 90 19.37 -0.57 -6.75
N TRP A 91 18.98 0.50 -6.05
CA TRP A 91 19.12 0.65 -4.60
C TRP A 91 17.77 0.57 -3.89
N VAL A 92 17.80 0.14 -2.62
CA VAL A 92 16.73 0.39 -1.67
C VAL A 92 17.04 1.71 -0.98
N TYR A 93 16.24 2.74 -1.22
CA TYR A 93 16.49 4.07 -0.71
C TYR A 93 15.91 4.24 0.70
N ALA A 94 16.78 4.44 1.69
CA ALA A 94 16.41 4.69 3.06
C ALA A 94 16.42 6.21 3.34
N VAL A 95 15.25 6.78 3.59
CA VAL A 95 15.06 8.21 3.85
C VAL A 95 14.04 8.41 4.96
N GLN A 96 14.43 9.06 6.06
CA GLN A 96 13.53 9.26 7.20
C GLN A 96 12.30 10.08 6.80
N ALA A 97 12.51 11.21 6.13
CA ALA A 97 11.46 12.09 5.61
C ALA A 97 11.85 12.57 4.21
N ALA A 98 11.10 12.12 3.19
CA ALA A 98 11.33 12.54 1.82
C ALA A 98 10.85 13.98 1.57
N SER A 99 11.53 14.66 0.65
CA SER A 99 11.26 16.01 0.16
C SER A 99 10.96 15.97 -1.35
N PRO A 100 10.43 17.05 -1.96
CA PRO A 100 10.19 17.10 -3.40
C PRO A 100 11.41 16.78 -4.27
N GLN A 101 12.62 17.03 -3.77
CA GLN A 101 13.87 16.75 -4.48
C GLN A 101 14.21 15.24 -4.54
N ASP A 102 13.57 14.41 -3.70
CA ASP A 102 13.74 12.96 -3.69
C ASP A 102 12.97 12.26 -4.83
N GLY A 103 12.23 13.02 -5.64
CA GLY A 103 11.41 12.51 -6.74
C GLY A 103 12.11 11.51 -7.66
N GLN A 104 13.33 11.79 -8.09
CA GLN A 104 14.10 10.89 -8.94
C GLN A 104 14.66 9.69 -8.16
N ALA A 105 15.18 9.92 -6.96
CA ALA A 105 15.70 8.87 -6.09
C ALA A 105 14.64 7.80 -5.80
N VAL A 106 13.44 8.23 -5.38
CA VAL A 106 12.31 7.31 -5.16
C VAL A 106 12.00 6.54 -6.42
N LYS A 107 11.87 7.22 -7.57
CA LYS A 107 11.45 6.61 -8.85
C LYS A 107 12.38 5.49 -9.32
N MET A 108 13.68 5.69 -9.12
CA MET A 108 14.71 4.78 -9.61
C MET A 108 15.01 3.64 -8.62
N SER A 109 14.52 3.74 -7.38
CA SER A 109 14.77 2.75 -6.33
C SER A 109 13.95 1.47 -6.50
N GLU A 110 14.51 0.36 -6.03
CA GLU A 110 13.81 -0.93 -5.92
C GLU A 110 12.70 -0.87 -4.86
N ALA A 111 13.02 -0.22 -3.74
CA ALA A 111 12.10 0.09 -2.66
C ALA A 111 12.52 1.36 -1.91
N VAL A 112 11.60 1.91 -1.12
CA VAL A 112 11.83 2.99 -0.18
C VAL A 112 11.61 2.49 1.25
N LEU A 113 12.57 2.74 2.14
CA LEU A 113 12.39 2.62 3.58
C LEU A 113 12.23 4.03 4.14
N THR A 114 11.18 4.27 4.93
CA THR A 114 10.88 5.61 5.46
C THR A 114 10.30 5.55 6.86
N SER A 115 10.17 6.71 7.49
CA SER A 115 9.32 6.90 8.67
C SER A 115 8.03 7.63 8.31
N GLY A 116 7.08 7.69 9.26
CA GLY A 116 5.83 8.44 9.13
C GLY A 116 4.70 7.59 8.56
N GLY A 117 3.49 8.13 8.50
CA GLY A 117 2.31 7.33 8.12
C GLY A 117 2.19 6.98 6.63
N VAL A 118 1.11 6.28 6.29
CA VAL A 118 0.72 5.94 4.91
C VAL A 118 0.57 7.18 4.02
N LEU A 119 0.36 8.35 4.61
CA LEU A 119 0.21 9.62 3.87
C LEU A 119 1.47 10.50 3.94
N SER A 120 2.60 9.98 4.43
CA SER A 120 3.88 10.70 4.33
C SER A 120 4.24 10.99 2.88
N PHE A 121 5.03 12.05 2.65
CA PHE A 121 5.45 12.43 1.30
C PHE A 121 6.15 11.26 0.57
N ALA A 122 7.02 10.52 1.29
CA ALA A 122 7.67 9.32 0.77
C ALA A 122 6.66 8.24 0.35
N ALA A 123 5.63 8.01 1.16
CA ALA A 123 4.60 7.02 0.88
C ALA A 123 3.75 7.41 -0.35
N VAL A 124 3.30 8.67 -0.42
CA VAL A 124 2.55 9.22 -1.57
C VAL A 124 3.38 9.15 -2.84
N LEU A 125 4.61 9.67 -2.80
CA LEU A 125 5.54 9.70 -3.92
C LEU A 125 5.86 8.28 -4.41
N SER A 126 6.13 7.36 -3.48
CA SER A 126 6.36 5.95 -3.81
C SER A 126 5.15 5.40 -4.56
N ARG A 127 3.92 5.56 -4.02
CA ARG A 127 2.69 5.07 -4.67
C ARG A 127 2.53 5.59 -6.09
N GLN A 128 2.62 6.90 -6.28
CA GLN A 128 2.52 7.57 -7.58
C GLN A 128 3.54 7.02 -8.61
N GLN A 129 4.72 6.60 -8.14
CA GLN A 129 5.82 6.18 -9.00
C GLN A 129 5.95 4.67 -9.20
N GLY A 130 5.09 3.84 -8.63
CA GLY A 130 5.21 2.39 -8.84
C GLY A 130 6.28 1.68 -7.97
N VAL A 131 7.01 2.39 -7.11
CA VAL A 131 8.05 1.84 -6.20
C VAL A 131 7.53 1.30 -4.86
N ALA A 132 8.04 0.16 -4.40
CA ALA A 132 7.65 -0.45 -3.12
C ALA A 132 8.09 0.44 -1.96
N ALA A 133 7.30 0.53 -0.88
CA ALA A 133 7.69 1.31 0.28
C ALA A 133 7.19 0.71 1.58
N LEU A 134 8.08 0.76 2.58
CA LEU A 134 7.85 0.28 3.93
C LEU A 134 8.15 1.40 4.93
N VAL A 135 7.20 1.62 5.83
CA VAL A 135 7.35 2.50 6.99
C VAL A 135 7.87 1.71 8.18
N LEU A 136 8.87 2.27 8.86
CA LEU A 136 9.54 1.68 10.01
C LEU A 136 9.48 2.65 11.21
N ASP A 137 8.29 2.85 11.78
CA ASP A 137 8.04 3.84 12.85
C ASP A 137 8.71 3.54 14.20
N GLY A 138 9.26 2.34 14.36
CA GLY A 138 10.07 1.96 15.53
C GLY A 138 11.58 2.08 15.31
N ALA A 139 12.02 2.63 14.18
CA ALA A 139 13.43 2.74 13.84
C ALA A 139 14.03 4.08 14.29
N GLU A 140 15.26 4.02 14.81
CA GLU A 140 16.09 5.20 15.02
C GLU A 140 16.83 5.50 13.70
N TRP A 141 16.68 6.73 13.23
CA TRP A 141 17.30 7.22 11.99
C TRP A 141 18.41 8.22 12.36
N ASP A 142 19.59 8.05 11.77
CA ASP A 142 20.63 9.08 11.79
C ASP A 142 20.92 9.52 10.35
N PRO A 143 20.17 10.52 9.84
CA PRO A 143 20.42 11.05 8.52
C PRO A 143 21.69 11.88 8.61
N ALA A 144 22.80 11.37 8.10
CA ALA A 144 24.01 12.17 7.91
C ALA A 144 23.71 13.32 6.93
N GLN A 145 23.16 14.43 7.42
CA GLN A 145 22.92 15.65 6.65
C GLN A 145 23.89 16.73 7.13
N GLY A 146 24.98 16.88 6.38
CA GLY A 146 25.94 17.98 6.52
C GLY A 146 27.39 17.56 6.34
N ARG A 147 28.24 18.48 5.87
CA ARG A 147 29.71 18.31 5.69
C ARG A 147 30.48 17.99 7.00
N GLN A 148 29.80 17.87 8.15
CA GLN A 148 30.38 17.61 9.47
C GLN A 148 29.93 16.27 10.11
N ALA A 149 29.15 15.43 9.42
CA ALA A 149 28.80 14.12 9.94
C ALA A 149 30.04 13.22 10.00
N ARG A 150 30.61 13.02 11.20
CA ARG A 150 31.75 12.11 11.45
C ARG A 150 31.37 10.62 11.41
N GLN A 151 30.08 10.30 11.34
CA GLN A 151 29.57 8.92 11.37
C GLN A 151 28.76 8.61 10.11
N GLU A 152 28.90 7.38 9.62
CA GLU A 152 28.12 6.87 8.49
C GLU A 152 26.62 6.81 8.84
N PRO A 153 25.73 7.19 7.91
CA PRO A 153 24.29 7.15 8.14
C PRO A 153 23.83 5.72 8.44
N PHE A 154 22.83 5.62 9.31
CA PHE A 154 22.30 4.32 9.71
C PHE A 154 20.79 4.33 9.97
N LEU A 155 20.22 3.13 9.90
CA LEU A 155 18.86 2.80 10.31
C LEU A 155 18.95 1.72 11.39
N ARG A 156 18.60 2.06 12.64
CA ARG A 156 18.65 1.12 13.76
C ARG A 156 17.27 0.66 14.15
N LEU A 157 17.10 -0.67 14.15
CA LEU A 157 15.90 -1.39 14.48
C LEU A 157 16.11 -2.23 15.74
N ARG A 158 15.02 -2.80 16.26
CA ARG A 158 15.03 -3.66 17.45
C ARG A 158 14.76 -5.10 17.03
N ARG A 159 15.75 -5.98 17.25
CA ARG A 159 15.67 -7.42 16.99
C ARG A 159 15.28 -8.16 18.26
N THR A 160 14.26 -9.00 18.19
CA THR A 160 13.92 -9.95 19.26
C THR A 160 14.86 -11.15 19.20
N VAL A 161 15.50 -11.49 20.33
CA VAL A 161 16.28 -12.72 20.47
C VAL A 161 15.44 -13.76 21.19
N PHE A 162 15.19 -14.87 20.50
CA PHE A 162 14.39 -15.98 21.00
C PHE A 162 15.25 -17.05 21.70
N GLY A 163 14.71 -17.63 22.77
CA GLY A 163 15.30 -18.79 23.43
C GLY A 163 15.08 -20.09 22.64
N GLU A 164 15.36 -21.23 23.26
CA GLU A 164 15.12 -22.54 22.65
C GLU A 164 13.64 -22.78 22.34
N ALA A 165 13.40 -23.60 21.32
CA ALA A 165 12.05 -24.01 20.95
C ALA A 165 11.52 -25.03 21.95
N SER A 166 10.34 -24.77 22.50
CA SER A 166 9.59 -25.67 23.35
C SER A 166 8.20 -25.93 22.76
N THR A 167 7.54 -27.00 23.22
CA THR A 167 6.16 -27.26 22.84
C THR A 167 5.24 -26.72 23.92
N VAL A 168 4.38 -25.76 23.55
CA VAL A 168 3.38 -25.18 24.44
C VAL A 168 2.01 -25.49 23.85
N ARG A 169 1.24 -26.35 24.54
CA ARG A 169 -0.12 -26.76 24.12
C ARG A 169 -0.19 -27.26 22.67
N GLY A 170 0.81 -28.02 22.23
CA GLY A 170 0.90 -28.57 20.87
C GLY A 170 1.45 -27.59 19.82
N PHE A 171 1.79 -26.36 20.18
CA PHE A 171 2.48 -25.40 19.31
C PHE A 171 3.97 -25.38 19.63
N ARG A 172 4.81 -25.36 18.59
CA ARG A 172 6.25 -25.07 18.77
C ARG A 172 6.40 -23.56 18.98
N ALA A 173 6.91 -23.17 20.14
CA ALA A 173 7.05 -21.77 20.54
C ALA A 173 8.47 -21.51 21.08
N ARG A 174 8.94 -20.26 21.03
CA ARG A 174 10.19 -19.82 21.65
C ARG A 174 9.88 -18.62 22.52
N LEU A 175 10.47 -18.55 23.71
CA LEU A 175 10.31 -17.38 24.59
C LEU A 175 11.18 -16.23 24.07
N ALA A 176 10.60 -15.04 23.90
CA ALA A 176 11.37 -13.82 23.66
C ALA A 176 12.20 -13.51 24.92
N ARG A 177 13.54 -13.54 24.80
CA ARG A 177 14.45 -13.37 25.95
C ARG A 177 14.84 -11.92 26.15
N LYS A 178 15.29 -11.27 25.07
CA LYS A 178 15.74 -9.88 25.07
C LYS A 178 15.50 -9.26 23.71
N THR A 179 15.52 -7.93 23.67
CA THR A 179 15.51 -7.15 22.44
C THR A 179 16.83 -6.41 22.34
N GLU A 180 17.52 -6.53 21.21
CA GLU A 180 18.82 -5.90 20.98
C GLU A 180 18.79 -5.01 19.73
N PRO A 181 19.62 -3.95 19.68
CA PRO A 181 19.68 -3.09 18.51
C PRO A 181 20.31 -3.82 17.32
N PHE A 182 19.69 -3.67 16.15
CA PHE A 182 20.20 -4.15 14.86
C PHE A 182 20.34 -2.95 13.92
N THR A 183 21.52 -2.75 13.34
CA THR A 183 21.81 -1.56 12.54
C THR A 183 21.97 -1.95 11.09
N ILE A 184 21.17 -1.33 10.22
CA ILE A 184 21.30 -1.38 8.76
C ILE A 184 22.14 -0.16 8.33
N ARG A 185 23.16 -0.42 7.53
CA ARG A 185 24.15 0.55 7.06
C ARG A 185 24.11 0.70 5.53
N GLU A 186 24.84 1.70 5.04
CA GLU A 186 25.06 1.88 3.61
C GLU A 186 25.64 0.61 2.98
N GLY A 187 25.02 0.14 1.90
CA GLY A 187 25.45 -1.05 1.16
C GLY A 187 24.92 -2.39 1.67
N ASP A 188 24.29 -2.43 2.85
CA ASP A 188 23.69 -3.66 3.39
C ASP A 188 22.58 -4.17 2.47
N PHE A 189 22.51 -5.49 2.29
CA PHE A 189 21.49 -6.10 1.46
C PHE A 189 20.21 -6.31 2.25
N VAL A 190 19.07 -5.93 1.68
CA VAL A 190 17.76 -6.15 2.30
C VAL A 190 16.75 -6.67 1.29
N VAL A 191 15.77 -7.40 1.80
CA VAL A 191 14.58 -7.86 1.08
C VAL A 191 13.35 -7.19 1.71
N VAL A 192 12.59 -6.46 0.89
CA VAL A 192 11.37 -5.78 1.30
C VAL A 192 10.17 -6.58 0.77
N ASP A 193 9.31 -7.05 1.66
CA ASP A 193 7.98 -7.56 1.33
C ASP A 193 6.93 -6.50 1.70
N PRO A 194 6.51 -5.66 0.74
CA PRO A 194 5.55 -4.61 1.05
C PRO A 194 4.14 -5.16 1.32
N GLU A 195 3.81 -6.36 0.86
CA GLU A 195 2.49 -6.98 1.12
C GLU A 195 2.43 -7.57 2.53
N ALA A 196 3.49 -8.27 2.94
CA ALA A 196 3.62 -8.79 4.30
C ALA A 196 3.98 -7.69 5.32
N GLY A 197 4.45 -6.53 4.85
CA GLY A 197 4.96 -5.47 5.70
C GLY A 197 6.23 -5.88 6.43
N THR A 198 7.14 -6.59 5.75
CA THR A 198 8.38 -7.08 6.36
C THR A 198 9.64 -6.56 5.66
N LEU A 199 10.68 -6.35 6.45
CA LEU A 199 12.04 -6.07 6.02
C LEU A 199 12.95 -7.20 6.51
N ALA A 200 13.47 -7.99 5.59
CA ALA A 200 14.46 -9.01 5.87
C ALA A 200 15.87 -8.43 5.63
N ALA A 201 16.72 -8.49 6.64
CA ALA A 201 18.13 -8.14 6.57
C ALA A 201 18.97 -9.41 6.81
N PRO A 202 19.30 -10.16 5.74
CA PRO A 202 20.15 -11.35 5.86
C PRO A 202 21.56 -10.98 6.33
N GLY A 203 22.25 -11.96 6.95
CA GLY A 203 23.68 -11.83 7.22
C GLY A 203 24.52 -11.65 5.94
N PRO A 204 25.80 -11.23 6.05
CA PRO A 204 26.61 -10.84 4.89
C PRO A 204 26.74 -11.90 3.79
N GLU A 205 26.94 -13.17 4.17
CA GLU A 205 27.10 -14.27 3.21
C GLU A 205 25.79 -14.56 2.46
N LEU A 206 24.69 -14.70 3.19
CA LEU A 206 23.37 -14.92 2.61
C LEU A 206 22.89 -13.70 1.79
N GLY A 207 23.25 -12.49 2.24
CA GLY A 207 22.98 -11.24 1.53
C GLY A 207 23.65 -11.17 0.16
N LYS A 208 24.90 -11.63 0.02
CA LYS A 208 25.58 -11.71 -1.29
C LYS A 208 24.86 -12.67 -2.23
N LEU A 209 24.54 -13.86 -1.74
CA LEU A 209 23.83 -14.89 -2.51
C LEU A 209 22.45 -14.40 -2.97
N TYR A 210 21.71 -13.73 -2.09
CA TYR A 210 20.42 -13.15 -2.43
C TYR A 210 20.57 -12.00 -3.43
N ALA A 211 21.62 -11.18 -3.35
CA ALA A 211 21.85 -10.11 -4.30
C ALA A 211 21.99 -10.64 -5.74
N GLU A 212 22.75 -11.72 -5.92
CA GLU A 212 22.94 -12.38 -7.21
C GLU A 212 21.63 -13.01 -7.72
N ALA A 213 20.93 -13.73 -6.85
CA ALA A 213 19.63 -14.34 -7.17
C ALA A 213 18.57 -13.31 -7.61
N PHE A 214 18.43 -12.21 -6.86
CA PHE A 214 17.49 -11.15 -7.22
C PHE A 214 17.89 -10.40 -8.48
N SER A 215 19.19 -10.29 -8.77
CA SER A 215 19.66 -9.75 -10.05
C SER A 215 19.22 -10.62 -11.22
N ALA A 216 19.39 -11.94 -11.13
CA ALA A 216 18.94 -12.87 -12.14
C ALA A 216 17.40 -12.87 -12.31
N LEU A 217 16.66 -12.79 -11.20
CA LEU A 217 15.20 -12.66 -11.21
C LEU A 217 14.74 -11.34 -11.86
N ARG A 218 15.47 -10.23 -11.66
CA ARG A 218 15.19 -8.96 -12.35
C ARG A 218 15.42 -9.07 -13.85
N ALA A 219 16.49 -9.74 -14.29
CA ALA A 219 16.73 -10.00 -15.70
C ALA A 219 15.57 -10.83 -16.31
N TYR A 220 15.13 -11.88 -15.60
CA TYR A 220 13.92 -12.63 -15.97
C TYR A 220 12.68 -11.73 -16.04
N ASP A 221 12.52 -10.77 -15.12
CA ASP A 221 11.35 -9.91 -15.11
C ASP A 221 11.23 -9.04 -16.37
N GLY A 222 12.36 -8.61 -16.94
CA GLY A 222 12.42 -7.86 -18.20
C GLY A 222 12.30 -8.73 -19.45
N LEU A 223 12.95 -9.90 -19.47
CA LEU A 223 13.04 -10.74 -20.67
C LEU A 223 11.95 -11.81 -20.76
N LYS A 224 11.37 -12.20 -19.62
CA LYS A 224 10.46 -13.36 -19.48
C LYS A 224 11.06 -14.64 -20.05
N ASP A 225 12.36 -14.83 -19.85
CA ASP A 225 13.10 -15.99 -20.33
C ASP A 225 13.47 -16.92 -19.16
N GLY A 226 12.60 -17.91 -18.90
CA GLY A 226 12.88 -18.92 -17.88
C GLY A 226 14.04 -19.85 -18.22
N GLN A 227 14.46 -19.94 -19.50
CA GLN A 227 15.59 -20.77 -19.90
C GLN A 227 16.92 -20.11 -19.52
N ALA A 228 17.05 -18.81 -19.78
CA ALA A 228 18.22 -18.03 -19.36
C ALA A 228 18.39 -18.05 -17.84
N LEU A 229 17.29 -17.92 -17.08
CA LEU A 229 17.34 -18.03 -15.62
C LEU A 229 17.78 -19.44 -15.16
N ALA A 230 17.25 -20.50 -15.78
CA ALA A 230 17.67 -21.88 -15.47
C ALA A 230 19.17 -22.12 -15.74
N GLN A 231 19.70 -21.59 -16.85
CA GLN A 231 21.12 -21.67 -17.18
C GLN A 231 21.99 -20.93 -16.17
N TRP A 232 21.55 -19.77 -15.71
CA TRP A 232 22.24 -19.03 -14.64
C TRP A 232 22.29 -19.86 -13.34
N ILE A 233 21.20 -20.52 -12.96
CA ILE A 233 21.14 -21.40 -11.79
C ILE A 233 22.13 -22.57 -11.93
N ASP A 234 22.18 -23.21 -13.09
CA ASP A 234 23.13 -24.29 -13.35
C ASP A 234 24.60 -23.81 -13.23
N GLY A 235 24.89 -22.57 -13.66
CA GLY A 235 26.20 -21.94 -13.47
C GLY A 235 26.57 -21.71 -12.00
N GLN A 236 25.62 -21.23 -11.19
CA GLN A 236 25.81 -21.04 -9.75
C GLN A 236 26.08 -22.35 -9.01
N ALA A 237 25.47 -23.46 -9.44
CA ALA A 237 25.76 -24.78 -8.90
C ALA A 237 27.24 -25.18 -9.08
N ALA A 238 27.85 -24.82 -10.22
CA ALA A 238 29.25 -25.10 -10.50
C ALA A 238 30.19 -24.29 -9.62
N GLU A 239 29.92 -22.99 -9.45
CA GLU A 239 30.72 -22.09 -8.59
C GLU A 239 30.67 -22.53 -7.12
N LEU A 240 29.47 -22.79 -6.59
CA LEU A 240 29.29 -23.25 -5.21
C LEU A 240 29.92 -24.63 -4.97
N SER A 241 30.03 -25.49 -6.00
CA SER A 241 30.73 -26.78 -5.89
C SER A 241 32.24 -26.65 -5.68
N GLN A 242 32.84 -25.56 -6.14
CA GLN A 242 34.26 -25.30 -5.94
C GLN A 242 34.57 -24.76 -4.53
N ALA A 243 33.55 -24.34 -3.76
CA ALA A 243 33.69 -23.72 -2.44
C ALA A 243 33.65 -24.69 -1.23
N GLY A 244 33.55 -26.02 -1.44
CA GLY A 244 33.63 -27.04 -0.37
C GLY A 244 32.31 -27.39 0.35
N ALA A 245 32.40 -28.02 1.54
CA ALA A 245 31.29 -28.68 2.24
C ALA A 245 30.18 -27.73 2.78
N ALA A 246 30.49 -26.45 2.99
CA ALA A 246 29.49 -25.42 3.32
C ALA A 246 28.52 -25.11 2.15
N SER A 247 28.77 -25.67 0.96
CA SER A 247 28.00 -25.37 -0.25
C SER A 247 26.62 -26.00 -0.33
N GLN A 248 26.32 -27.06 0.44
CA GLN A 248 25.04 -27.76 0.32
C GLN A 248 23.89 -26.98 0.97
N ALA A 249 24.07 -26.50 2.20
CA ALA A 249 23.05 -25.71 2.90
C ALA A 249 22.74 -24.40 2.14
N LEU A 250 23.78 -23.71 1.65
CA LEU A 250 23.65 -22.50 0.84
C LEU A 250 22.91 -22.75 -0.47
N ARG A 251 23.17 -23.87 -1.17
CA ARG A 251 22.41 -24.25 -2.36
C ARG A 251 20.95 -24.50 -2.06
N VAL A 252 20.65 -25.20 -0.97
CA VAL A 252 19.27 -25.45 -0.55
C VAL A 252 18.55 -24.14 -0.24
N GLU A 253 19.20 -23.21 0.46
CA GLU A 253 18.60 -21.92 0.79
C GLU A 253 18.39 -21.03 -0.45
N LEU A 254 19.37 -20.96 -1.35
CA LEU A 254 19.22 -20.31 -2.65
C LEU A 254 18.08 -20.93 -3.46
N GLY A 255 18.00 -22.25 -3.50
CA GLY A 255 16.94 -22.98 -4.19
C GLY A 255 15.56 -22.66 -3.66
N LYS A 256 15.39 -22.69 -2.32
CA LYS A 256 14.14 -22.30 -1.63
C LYS A 256 13.75 -20.88 -2.02
N ARG A 257 14.71 -19.95 -2.02
CA ARG A 257 14.49 -18.55 -2.39
C ARG A 257 14.04 -18.38 -3.83
N LEU A 258 14.73 -19.01 -4.79
CA LEU A 258 14.41 -18.92 -6.22
C LEU A 258 13.03 -19.49 -6.54
N VAL A 259 12.69 -20.66 -5.97
CA VAL A 259 11.36 -21.28 -6.17
C VAL A 259 10.27 -20.41 -5.56
N SER A 260 10.46 -19.90 -4.34
CA SER A 260 9.51 -19.00 -3.68
C SER A 260 9.26 -17.73 -4.50
N GLU A 261 10.32 -17.10 -5.02
CA GLU A 261 10.24 -15.89 -5.81
C GLU A 261 9.63 -16.11 -7.20
N MET A 262 9.89 -17.25 -7.82
CA MET A 262 9.28 -17.61 -9.10
C MET A 262 7.82 -18.02 -8.96
N ALA A 263 7.42 -18.65 -7.85
CA ALA A 263 6.03 -18.96 -7.56
C ALA A 263 5.16 -17.68 -7.50
N ASP A 264 5.69 -16.61 -6.92
CA ASP A 264 5.00 -15.30 -6.88
C ASP A 264 4.86 -14.66 -8.27
N ARG A 265 5.71 -15.06 -9.24
CA ARG A 265 5.73 -14.56 -10.63
C ARG A 265 4.83 -15.35 -11.58
N VAL A 266 4.18 -16.41 -11.13
CA VAL A 266 3.29 -17.22 -11.98
C VAL A 266 2.06 -16.42 -12.39
N ALA A 267 2.05 -15.99 -13.64
CA ALA A 267 0.92 -15.37 -14.32
C ALA A 267 0.56 -16.21 -15.55
N GLY A 268 -0.44 -17.09 -15.41
CA GLY A 268 -0.90 -17.97 -16.47
C GLY A 268 0.10 -19.07 -16.86
N ALA A 269 -0.19 -19.75 -17.96
CA ALA A 269 0.51 -20.98 -18.37
C ALA A 269 1.99 -20.76 -18.72
N SER A 270 2.38 -19.60 -19.25
CA SER A 270 3.79 -19.34 -19.57
C SER A 270 4.65 -19.24 -18.31
N GLY A 271 4.20 -18.48 -17.31
CA GLY A 271 4.92 -18.38 -16.04
C GLY A 271 5.02 -19.71 -15.29
N ALA A 272 4.00 -20.58 -15.41
CA ALA A 272 4.07 -21.94 -14.87
C ALA A 272 5.16 -22.78 -15.56
N ARG A 273 5.26 -22.72 -16.89
CA ARG A 273 6.34 -23.40 -17.63
C ARG A 273 7.73 -22.90 -17.25
N ASP A 274 7.88 -21.60 -17.02
CA ASP A 274 9.16 -21.04 -16.59
C ASP A 274 9.51 -21.41 -15.15
N LEU A 275 8.53 -21.48 -14.25
CA LEU A 275 8.71 -22.05 -12.91
C LEU A 275 9.18 -23.51 -12.98
N ALA A 276 8.64 -24.32 -13.90
CA ALA A 276 9.08 -25.71 -14.09
C ALA A 276 10.56 -25.82 -14.52
N LYS A 277 11.02 -24.94 -15.42
CA LYS A 277 12.44 -24.88 -15.83
C LYS A 277 13.33 -24.52 -14.64
N VAL A 278 12.94 -23.50 -13.88
CA VAL A 278 13.67 -23.07 -12.68
C VAL A 278 13.70 -24.20 -11.65
N ARG A 279 12.58 -24.88 -11.44
CA ARG A 279 12.50 -26.01 -10.50
C ARG A 279 13.46 -27.12 -10.87
N ALA A 280 13.49 -27.49 -12.16
CA ALA A 280 14.40 -28.51 -12.65
C ALA A 280 15.89 -28.12 -12.50
N ALA A 281 16.23 -26.84 -12.67
CA ALA A 281 17.59 -26.33 -12.43
C ALA A 281 17.95 -26.35 -10.93
N VAL A 282 17.01 -25.95 -10.06
CA VAL A 282 17.18 -26.02 -8.61
C VAL A 282 17.37 -27.47 -8.13
N ASP A 283 16.62 -28.42 -8.67
CA ASP A 283 16.79 -29.85 -8.35
C ASP A 283 18.19 -30.35 -8.71
N ARG A 284 18.72 -29.94 -9.88
CA ARG A 284 20.11 -30.25 -10.27
C ARG A 284 21.12 -29.60 -9.33
N MET A 285 20.91 -28.33 -8.96
CA MET A 285 21.80 -27.59 -8.06
C MET A 285 21.88 -28.21 -6.67
N CYS A 286 20.73 -28.57 -6.09
CA CYS A 286 20.65 -29.08 -4.72
C CYS A 286 21.00 -30.58 -4.60
N GLY A 287 20.88 -31.39 -5.65
CA GLY A 287 21.25 -32.80 -5.62
C GLY A 287 20.36 -33.69 -4.71
N ARG A 288 20.67 -35.00 -4.66
CA ARG A 288 19.89 -36.00 -3.93
C ARG A 288 20.07 -35.82 -2.41
N GLY A 289 18.99 -35.44 -1.71
CA GLY A 289 18.96 -35.26 -0.25
C GLY A 289 18.21 -34.00 0.20
N ALA A 290 18.18 -32.96 -0.64
CA ALA A 290 17.43 -31.73 -0.39
C ALA A 290 15.92 -31.83 -0.70
N ASP A 291 15.50 -32.89 -1.39
CA ASP A 291 14.14 -33.07 -1.91
C ASP A 291 13.06 -32.94 -0.83
N LEU A 292 13.29 -33.49 0.36
CA LEU A 292 12.31 -33.45 1.45
C LEU A 292 12.12 -32.01 1.97
N GLU A 293 13.20 -31.28 2.18
CA GLU A 293 13.13 -29.88 2.60
C GLU A 293 12.49 -28.99 1.54
N MET A 294 12.85 -29.20 0.28
CA MET A 294 12.30 -28.44 -0.83
C MET A 294 10.79 -28.69 -0.97
N ARG A 295 10.34 -29.95 -0.94
CA ARG A 295 8.91 -30.29 -0.95
C ARG A 295 8.15 -29.68 0.22
N ALA A 296 8.74 -29.67 1.41
CA ALA A 296 8.15 -29.02 2.57
C ALA A 296 8.01 -27.50 2.36
N HIS A 297 9.03 -26.87 1.75
CA HIS A 297 9.01 -25.45 1.40
C HIS A 297 7.97 -25.13 0.32
N GLU A 298 7.91 -25.89 -0.76
CA GLU A 298 6.91 -25.75 -1.83
C GLU A 298 5.48 -25.85 -1.29
N LYS A 299 5.22 -26.83 -0.42
CA LYS A 299 3.94 -26.97 0.27
C LYS A 299 3.63 -25.77 1.15
N LYS A 300 4.62 -25.22 1.87
CA LYS A 300 4.47 -23.99 2.67
C LYS A 300 4.09 -22.79 1.79
N VAL A 301 4.81 -22.58 0.68
CA VAL A 301 4.54 -21.52 -0.30
C VAL A 301 3.12 -21.66 -0.85
N PHE A 302 2.74 -22.86 -1.28
CA PHE A 302 1.40 -23.14 -1.79
C PHE A 302 0.30 -22.87 -0.76
N VAL A 303 0.45 -23.35 0.48
CA VAL A 303 -0.52 -23.12 1.56
C VAL A 303 -0.66 -21.63 1.86
N GLN A 304 0.43 -20.86 1.87
CA GLN A 304 0.38 -19.42 2.05
C GLN A 304 -0.41 -18.72 0.93
N GLN A 305 -0.17 -19.09 -0.33
CA GLN A 305 -0.92 -18.57 -1.49
C GLN A 305 -2.41 -18.92 -1.40
N VAL A 306 -2.74 -20.16 -1.01
CA VAL A 306 -4.13 -20.59 -0.78
C VAL A 306 -4.81 -19.77 0.32
N ARG A 307 -4.14 -19.54 1.46
CA ARG A 307 -4.68 -18.71 2.54
C ARG A 307 -4.96 -17.28 2.09
N ARG A 308 -4.03 -16.66 1.36
CA ARG A 308 -4.20 -15.31 0.80
C ARG A 308 -5.38 -15.23 -0.16
N ALA A 309 -5.56 -16.25 -1.01
CA ALA A 309 -6.69 -16.29 -1.94
C ALA A 309 -8.03 -16.52 -1.24
N LEU A 310 -8.10 -17.43 -0.26
CA LEU A 310 -9.31 -17.66 0.52
C LEU A 310 -9.79 -16.38 1.19
N SER A 311 -8.89 -15.67 1.89
CA SER A 311 -9.20 -14.37 2.50
C SER A 311 -9.76 -13.38 1.49
N SER A 312 -9.20 -13.35 0.28
CA SER A 312 -9.66 -12.44 -0.78
C SER A 312 -10.99 -12.86 -1.41
N PHE A 313 -11.27 -14.16 -1.53
CA PHE A 313 -12.56 -14.65 -1.99
C PHE A 313 -13.65 -14.33 -0.97
N ASP A 314 -13.36 -14.49 0.32
CA ASP A 314 -14.26 -14.12 1.42
C ASP A 314 -14.57 -12.62 1.40
N GLU A 315 -13.55 -11.77 1.27
CA GLU A 315 -13.73 -10.32 1.13
C GLU A 315 -14.58 -9.98 -0.09
N SER A 316 -14.30 -10.59 -1.26
CA SER A 316 -15.05 -10.34 -2.49
C SER A 316 -16.52 -10.76 -2.37
N LEU A 317 -16.80 -11.87 -1.69
CA LEU A 317 -18.16 -12.34 -1.42
C LEU A 317 -18.91 -11.38 -0.48
N ALA A 318 -18.24 -10.84 0.54
CA ALA A 318 -18.83 -9.85 1.44
C ALA A 318 -19.10 -8.50 0.76
N GLU A 319 -18.33 -8.16 -0.29
CA GLU A 319 -18.46 -6.92 -1.05
C GLU A 319 -19.55 -6.99 -2.13
N LEU A 320 -19.74 -8.16 -2.74
CA LEU A 320 -20.61 -8.35 -3.89
C LEU A 320 -22.04 -7.79 -3.72
N PRO A 321 -22.72 -7.93 -2.56
CA PRO A 321 -24.08 -7.42 -2.38
C PRO A 321 -24.18 -5.89 -2.47
N LEU A 322 -23.11 -5.18 -2.12
CA LEU A 322 -23.03 -3.71 -2.14
C LEU A 322 -22.42 -3.21 -3.46
N ALA A 323 -22.05 -4.12 -4.36
CA ALA A 323 -21.23 -3.80 -5.51
C ALA A 323 -22.06 -3.31 -6.71
N SER A 324 -21.60 -2.22 -7.33
CA SER A 324 -22.06 -1.84 -8.67
C SER A 324 -21.74 -2.92 -9.71
N ALA A 325 -22.43 -2.93 -10.85
CA ALA A 325 -22.21 -3.93 -11.90
C ALA A 325 -20.74 -3.98 -12.36
N ALA A 326 -20.13 -2.80 -12.53
CA ALA A 326 -18.73 -2.67 -12.94
C ALA A 326 -17.77 -3.20 -11.86
N TRP A 327 -18.06 -2.94 -10.58
CA TRP A 327 -17.28 -3.46 -9.47
C TRP A 327 -17.37 -4.98 -9.37
N ALA A 328 -18.58 -5.53 -9.42
CA ALA A 328 -18.82 -6.96 -9.40
C ALA A 328 -18.00 -7.64 -10.51
N ALA A 329 -18.05 -7.12 -11.75
CA ALA A 329 -17.27 -7.66 -12.86
C ALA A 329 -15.75 -7.69 -12.59
N ARG A 330 -15.19 -6.66 -11.93
CA ARG A 330 -13.78 -6.63 -11.51
C ARG A 330 -13.48 -7.66 -10.42
N LEU A 331 -14.32 -7.76 -9.38
CA LEU A 331 -14.18 -8.77 -8.33
C LEU A 331 -14.09 -10.18 -8.91
N CYS A 332 -14.99 -10.51 -9.85
CA CYS A 332 -15.01 -11.82 -10.49
C CYS A 332 -13.73 -12.10 -11.29
N ARG A 333 -13.25 -11.13 -12.09
CA ARG A 333 -12.01 -11.29 -12.88
C ARG A 333 -10.79 -11.50 -11.98
N ARG A 334 -10.67 -10.73 -10.90
CA ARG A 334 -9.59 -10.92 -9.91
C ARG A 334 -9.65 -12.29 -9.27
N ALA A 335 -10.84 -12.73 -8.89
CA ALA A 335 -11.02 -14.04 -8.28
C ALA A 335 -10.63 -15.17 -9.23
N GLN A 336 -11.01 -15.06 -10.51
CA GLN A 336 -10.62 -16.02 -11.54
C GLN A 336 -9.10 -16.08 -11.69
N GLY A 337 -8.42 -14.94 -11.83
CA GLY A 337 -6.96 -14.89 -11.96
C GLY A 337 -6.24 -15.51 -10.74
N ARG A 338 -6.71 -15.25 -9.52
CA ARG A 338 -6.16 -15.87 -8.29
C ARG A 338 -6.39 -17.38 -8.27
N TRP A 339 -7.57 -17.84 -8.65
CA TRP A 339 -7.87 -19.27 -8.74
C TRP A 339 -7.01 -19.97 -9.78
N GLU A 340 -6.85 -19.39 -10.96
CA GLU A 340 -5.99 -19.93 -12.03
C GLU A 340 -4.54 -20.07 -11.56
N ARG A 341 -3.99 -19.06 -10.86
CA ARG A 341 -2.65 -19.15 -10.27
C ARG A 341 -2.53 -20.31 -9.28
N ILE A 342 -3.48 -20.47 -8.36
CA ILE A 342 -3.47 -21.59 -7.39
C ILE A 342 -3.52 -22.93 -8.11
N ARG A 343 -4.35 -23.05 -9.16
CA ARG A 343 -4.46 -24.28 -9.95
C ARG A 343 -3.12 -24.63 -10.60
N LEU A 344 -2.46 -23.67 -11.23
CA LEU A 344 -1.17 -23.85 -11.90
C LEU A 344 -0.06 -24.19 -10.90
N LEU A 345 0.01 -23.51 -9.75
CA LEU A 345 0.99 -23.84 -8.70
C LEU A 345 0.78 -25.24 -8.12
N ALA A 346 -0.47 -25.65 -7.93
CA ALA A 346 -0.79 -26.99 -7.46
C ALA A 346 -0.37 -28.07 -8.47
N GLU A 347 -0.53 -27.80 -9.77
CA GLU A 347 -0.07 -28.68 -10.84
C GLU A 347 1.46 -28.77 -10.87
N GLU A 348 2.14 -27.62 -10.77
CA GLU A 348 3.60 -27.54 -10.80
C GLU A 348 4.25 -28.26 -9.62
N PHE A 349 3.78 -27.99 -8.39
CA PHE A 349 4.29 -28.63 -7.18
C PHE A 349 3.67 -30.00 -6.90
N LYS A 350 2.81 -30.51 -7.80
CA LYS A 350 2.12 -31.81 -7.66
C LYS A 350 1.35 -31.93 -6.33
N LEU A 351 0.71 -30.85 -5.90
CA LEU A 351 -0.07 -30.75 -4.66
C LEU A 351 -1.57 -30.98 -4.93
N ALA A 352 -2.22 -31.80 -4.10
CA ALA A 352 -3.64 -32.12 -4.23
C ALA A 352 -4.53 -31.14 -3.45
N GLU A 353 -3.97 -30.40 -2.49
CA GLU A 353 -4.68 -29.65 -1.45
C GLU A 353 -5.27 -28.29 -1.90
N ARG A 354 -5.86 -28.22 -3.10
CA ARG A 354 -6.50 -27.00 -3.66
C ARG A 354 -8.02 -26.89 -3.46
N ARG A 355 -8.64 -27.90 -2.83
CA ARG A 355 -10.11 -28.06 -2.79
C ARG A 355 -10.84 -26.88 -2.14
N SER A 356 -10.34 -26.36 -1.02
CA SER A 356 -10.97 -25.24 -0.31
C SER A 356 -11.01 -23.97 -1.17
N ALA A 357 -9.90 -23.62 -1.81
CA ALA A 357 -9.83 -22.46 -2.71
C ALA A 357 -10.78 -22.63 -3.91
N ARG A 358 -10.84 -23.84 -4.50
CA ARG A 358 -11.78 -24.14 -5.60
C ARG A 358 -13.22 -23.91 -5.20
N ASN A 359 -13.64 -24.49 -4.08
CA ASN A 359 -15.02 -24.43 -3.62
C ASN A 359 -15.44 -22.97 -3.37
N ARG A 360 -14.57 -22.20 -2.72
CA ARG A 360 -14.87 -20.80 -2.40
C ARG A 360 -14.89 -19.91 -3.64
N TYR A 361 -13.99 -20.15 -4.60
CA TYR A 361 -14.04 -19.50 -5.91
C TYR A 361 -15.35 -19.82 -6.65
N GLN A 362 -15.79 -21.09 -6.68
CA GLN A 362 -17.04 -21.48 -7.35
C GLN A 362 -18.27 -20.83 -6.71
N GLU A 363 -18.26 -20.61 -5.40
CA GLU A 363 -19.33 -19.88 -4.72
C GLU A 363 -19.37 -18.41 -5.17
N LEU A 364 -18.21 -17.75 -5.20
CA LEU A 364 -18.08 -16.38 -5.70
C LEU A 364 -18.48 -16.26 -7.17
N ASP A 365 -18.08 -17.19 -8.02
CA ASP A 365 -18.43 -17.22 -9.44
C ASP A 365 -19.95 -17.34 -9.66
N ARG A 366 -20.64 -18.17 -8.87
CA ARG A 366 -22.12 -18.23 -8.88
C ARG A 366 -22.76 -16.93 -8.41
N ALA A 367 -22.23 -16.33 -7.34
CA ALA A 367 -22.74 -15.06 -6.82
C ALA A 367 -22.56 -13.93 -7.86
N CYS A 368 -21.39 -13.89 -8.52
CA CYS A 368 -21.08 -13.03 -9.64
C CYS A 368 -22.11 -13.14 -10.78
N GLY A 369 -22.53 -14.36 -11.12
CA GLY A 369 -23.56 -14.60 -12.12
C GLY A 369 -24.91 -13.95 -11.77
N LYS A 370 -25.31 -13.99 -10.50
CA LYS A 370 -26.57 -13.38 -10.03
C LYS A 370 -26.53 -11.85 -10.06
N GLN A 371 -25.40 -11.26 -9.67
CA GLN A 371 -25.30 -9.80 -9.52
C GLN A 371 -25.28 -9.04 -10.84
N ARG A 372 -24.81 -9.67 -11.93
CA ARG A 372 -24.84 -9.08 -13.29
C ARG A 372 -26.26 -8.79 -13.81
N ALA A 373 -27.30 -9.38 -13.21
CA ALA A 373 -28.69 -9.23 -13.65
C ALA A 373 -29.49 -8.13 -12.91
N ALA A 374 -28.96 -7.56 -11.82
CA ALA A 374 -29.79 -6.80 -10.86
C ALA A 374 -29.45 -5.31 -10.68
N ALA A 375 -28.31 -4.81 -11.16
CA ALA A 375 -27.81 -3.49 -10.74
C ALA A 375 -28.24 -2.33 -11.67
N LYS A 376 -29.00 -1.37 -11.13
CA LYS A 376 -29.04 0.02 -11.63
C LYS A 376 -27.95 0.85 -10.93
N PRO A 377 -27.24 1.75 -11.63
CA PRO A 377 -26.24 2.61 -10.99
C PRO A 377 -26.93 3.65 -10.08
N GLU A 378 -26.61 3.62 -8.78
CA GLU A 378 -26.90 4.71 -7.84
C GLU A 378 -25.93 5.88 -8.10
N GLY A 379 -26.43 7.12 -8.09
CA GLY A 379 -25.58 8.32 -8.24
C GLY A 379 -24.70 8.58 -7.02
N LEU A 380 -23.53 9.19 -7.23
CA LEU A 380 -22.53 9.49 -6.19
C LEU A 380 -23.11 10.25 -4.99
N GLU A 381 -23.90 11.28 -5.28
CA GLU A 381 -24.50 12.15 -4.26
C GLU A 381 -25.50 11.39 -3.38
N ALA A 382 -26.33 10.54 -3.98
CA ALA A 382 -27.26 9.68 -3.24
C ALA A 382 -26.53 8.69 -2.32
N ALA A 383 -25.43 8.09 -2.81
CA ALA A 383 -24.61 7.17 -2.03
C ALA A 383 -24.00 7.84 -0.78
N LEU A 384 -23.58 9.11 -0.90
CA LEU A 384 -23.02 9.89 0.21
C LEU A 384 -24.10 10.42 1.18
N GLN A 385 -25.22 10.91 0.66
CA GLN A 385 -26.34 11.39 1.49
C GLN A 385 -26.91 10.26 2.36
N ARG A 386 -27.00 9.03 1.84
CA ARG A 386 -27.46 7.84 2.58
C ARG A 386 -26.64 7.55 3.84
N VAL A 387 -25.35 7.92 3.85
CA VAL A 387 -24.45 7.74 5.00
C VAL A 387 -24.25 9.03 5.80
N GLY A 388 -25.11 10.03 5.59
CA GLY A 388 -25.09 11.30 6.30
C GLY A 388 -23.91 12.20 5.95
N SER A 389 -23.29 11.98 4.78
CA SER A 389 -22.19 12.81 4.26
C SER A 389 -22.70 13.78 3.21
N ARG A 390 -22.05 14.94 3.11
CA ARG A 390 -22.38 15.99 2.13
C ARG A 390 -21.33 16.04 1.02
N THR A 391 -21.74 16.52 -0.15
CA THR A 391 -20.83 16.97 -1.21
C THR A 391 -20.81 18.49 -1.26
N PRO A 392 -19.70 19.12 -1.68
CA PRO A 392 -19.60 20.55 -1.76
C PRO A 392 -20.41 21.04 -2.98
N ARG A 393 -20.81 22.32 -2.98
CA ARG A 393 -21.47 22.89 -4.16
C ARG A 393 -20.49 22.91 -5.33
N ALA A 394 -20.89 22.37 -6.47
CA ALA A 394 -20.05 22.32 -7.66
C ALA A 394 -20.42 23.42 -8.67
N LYS A 395 -19.39 24.03 -9.28
CA LYS A 395 -19.49 24.88 -10.46
C LYS A 395 -18.68 24.23 -11.57
N ARG A 396 -19.27 24.05 -12.74
CA ARG A 396 -18.59 23.46 -13.88
C ARG A 396 -17.97 24.52 -14.78
N LEU A 397 -16.68 24.39 -15.08
CA LEU A 397 -16.02 25.12 -16.16
C LEU A 397 -16.28 24.40 -17.50
N PRO A 398 -16.76 25.10 -18.53
CA PRO A 398 -17.00 24.51 -19.85
C PRO A 398 -15.72 23.99 -20.53
N ALA A 399 -15.85 22.92 -21.33
CA ALA A 399 -14.77 22.40 -22.17
C ALA A 399 -14.21 23.43 -23.18
N GLY A 400 -14.96 24.49 -23.48
CA GLY A 400 -14.52 25.61 -24.32
C GLY A 400 -13.23 26.29 -23.83
N PHE A 401 -12.97 26.31 -22.51
CA PHE A 401 -11.71 26.83 -21.96
C PHE A 401 -10.50 25.99 -22.41
N TYR A 402 -10.63 24.67 -22.40
CA TYR A 402 -9.58 23.78 -22.89
C TYR A 402 -9.38 23.90 -24.39
N ARG A 403 -10.48 24.00 -25.17
CA ARG A 403 -10.41 24.20 -26.61
C ARG A 403 -9.64 25.49 -26.95
N ARG A 404 -10.00 26.60 -26.31
CA ARG A 404 -9.26 27.86 -26.45
C ARG A 404 -7.80 27.72 -26.06
N PHE A 405 -7.50 27.05 -24.94
CA PHE A 405 -6.12 26.80 -24.52
C PHE A 405 -5.30 26.10 -25.61
N VAL A 406 -5.76 24.96 -26.13
CA VAL A 406 -4.97 24.20 -27.13
C VAL A 406 -4.89 24.89 -28.49
N THR A 407 -5.90 25.68 -28.86
CA THR A 407 -5.91 26.42 -30.13
C THR A 407 -5.05 27.69 -30.04
N GLU A 408 -5.24 28.54 -29.03
CA GLU A 408 -4.51 29.81 -28.86
C GLU A 408 -3.00 29.57 -28.62
N THR A 409 -2.63 28.45 -27.99
CA THR A 409 -1.22 28.06 -27.79
C THR A 409 -0.62 27.28 -28.97
N GLY A 410 -1.41 26.96 -30.00
CA GLY A 410 -0.98 26.13 -31.14
C GLY A 410 -0.60 24.69 -30.77
N LEU A 411 -1.06 24.19 -29.61
CA LEU A 411 -0.79 22.84 -29.16
C LEU A 411 -1.61 21.78 -29.88
N GLU A 412 -2.82 22.11 -30.32
CA GLU A 412 -3.77 21.18 -30.94
C GLU A 412 -3.15 20.28 -32.04
N PRO A 413 -2.50 20.82 -33.11
CA PRO A 413 -1.90 19.97 -34.14
C PRO A 413 -0.73 19.12 -33.63
N ARG A 414 0.01 19.61 -32.61
CA ARG A 414 1.15 18.89 -32.02
C ARG A 414 0.68 17.72 -31.18
N ILE A 415 -0.41 17.92 -30.44
CA ILE A 415 -1.05 16.88 -29.65
C ILE A 415 -1.60 15.80 -30.57
N GLU A 416 -2.32 16.16 -31.64
CA GLU A 416 -2.86 15.22 -32.63
C GLU A 416 -1.75 14.35 -33.24
N ALA A 417 -0.67 14.98 -33.72
CA ALA A 417 0.47 14.28 -34.30
C ALA A 417 1.10 13.27 -33.31
N LEU A 418 1.32 13.69 -32.06
CA LEU A 418 1.84 12.80 -31.01
C LEU A 418 0.85 11.71 -30.62
N ALA A 419 -0.44 12.03 -30.58
CA ALA A 419 -1.49 11.12 -30.16
C ALA A 419 -1.65 9.99 -31.17
N SER A 420 -1.37 10.23 -32.45
CA SER A 420 -1.54 9.32 -33.59
C SER A 420 -0.25 8.59 -34.01
N ASP A 421 0.94 9.05 -33.62
CA ASP A 421 2.25 8.46 -33.95
C ASP A 421 2.37 6.95 -33.61
N PRO A 422 2.43 6.04 -34.61
CA PRO A 422 2.54 4.60 -34.36
C PRO A 422 3.95 4.15 -33.93
N SER A 423 4.99 4.96 -34.16
CA SER A 423 6.38 4.62 -33.85
C SER A 423 6.71 4.65 -32.35
N ARG A 424 5.80 5.21 -31.54
CA ARG A 424 5.98 5.39 -30.09
C ARG A 424 4.96 4.59 -29.30
N SER A 425 5.40 4.07 -28.16
CA SER A 425 4.50 3.43 -27.19
C SER A 425 3.45 4.41 -26.65
N VAL A 426 2.29 3.90 -26.23
CA VAL A 426 1.20 4.69 -25.61
C VAL A 426 1.74 5.53 -24.44
N ALA A 427 2.58 4.94 -23.59
CA ALA A 427 3.16 5.61 -22.44
C ALA A 427 4.04 6.81 -22.84
N ARG A 428 4.85 6.66 -23.91
CA ARG A 428 5.75 7.73 -24.38
C ARG A 428 4.96 8.87 -25.04
N ARG A 429 3.92 8.55 -25.82
CA ARG A 429 3.00 9.55 -26.40
C ARG A 429 2.29 10.35 -25.31
N SER A 430 1.66 9.64 -24.37
CA SER A 430 0.98 10.21 -23.21
C SER A 430 1.92 11.11 -22.37
N GLY A 431 3.14 10.64 -22.09
CA GLY A 431 4.15 11.44 -21.39
C GLY A 431 4.43 12.76 -22.09
N ARG A 432 4.71 12.70 -23.40
CA ARG A 432 5.09 13.89 -24.17
C ARG A 432 3.96 14.90 -24.31
N ILE A 433 2.72 14.44 -24.51
CA ILE A 433 1.55 15.33 -24.58
C ILE A 433 1.34 16.06 -23.25
N ARG A 434 1.46 15.35 -22.13
CA ARG A 434 1.33 15.96 -20.79
C ARG A 434 2.42 16.98 -20.52
N GLU A 435 3.66 16.70 -20.93
CA GLU A 435 4.75 17.67 -20.86
C GLU A 435 4.45 18.93 -21.67
N LEU A 436 3.89 18.79 -22.89
CA LEU A 436 3.52 19.95 -23.71
C LEU A 436 2.45 20.82 -23.04
N ILE A 437 1.40 20.21 -22.49
CA ILE A 437 0.33 20.94 -21.79
C ILE A 437 0.87 21.67 -20.55
N ARG A 438 1.74 21.00 -19.78
CA ARG A 438 2.36 21.59 -18.58
C ARG A 438 3.30 22.75 -18.93
N ALA A 439 4.08 22.60 -20.00
CA ALA A 439 5.06 23.60 -20.41
C ALA A 439 4.43 24.84 -21.08
N ALA A 440 3.25 24.72 -21.70
CA ALA A 440 2.62 25.85 -22.37
C ALA A 440 2.05 26.87 -21.37
N GLU A 441 2.31 28.15 -21.61
CA GLU A 441 1.72 29.24 -20.84
C GLU A 441 0.24 29.41 -21.20
N ILE A 442 -0.60 29.76 -20.21
CA ILE A 442 -2.00 30.09 -20.47
C ILE A 442 -2.03 31.52 -21.03
N PRO A 443 -2.65 31.75 -22.20
CA PRO A 443 -2.78 33.10 -22.75
C PRO A 443 -3.46 34.06 -21.77
N ASP A 444 -2.99 35.30 -21.66
CA ASP A 444 -3.48 36.29 -20.68
C ASP A 444 -4.99 36.54 -20.76
N GLY A 445 -5.56 36.53 -21.97
CA GLY A 445 -7.02 36.63 -22.17
C GLY A 445 -7.75 35.45 -21.56
N LEU A 446 -7.27 34.23 -21.81
CA LEU A 446 -7.82 33.01 -21.24
C LEU A 446 -7.67 32.94 -19.72
N SER A 447 -6.51 33.38 -19.19
CA SER A 447 -6.25 33.48 -17.75
C SER A 447 -7.27 34.39 -17.07
N ARG A 448 -7.51 35.58 -17.65
CA ARG A 448 -8.52 36.52 -17.13
C ARG A 448 -9.94 35.95 -17.19
N ASP A 449 -10.31 35.30 -18.28
CA ASP A 449 -11.64 34.70 -18.44
C ASP A 449 -11.86 33.52 -17.47
N LEU A 450 -10.82 32.71 -17.24
CA LEU A 450 -10.82 31.67 -16.21
C LEU A 450 -10.98 32.30 -14.83
N ALA A 451 -10.17 33.30 -14.48
CA ALA A 451 -10.24 34.00 -13.19
C ALA A 451 -11.61 34.66 -12.97
N ALA A 452 -12.22 35.25 -14.00
CA ALA A 452 -13.57 35.81 -13.94
C ALA A 452 -14.66 34.73 -13.79
N SER A 453 -14.40 33.52 -14.30
CA SER A 453 -15.27 32.36 -14.13
C SER A 453 -15.11 31.71 -12.75
N LEU A 454 -14.00 31.95 -12.07
CA LEU A 454 -13.81 31.59 -10.67
C LEU A 454 -14.50 32.64 -9.78
N PRO A 455 -15.38 32.24 -8.86
CA PRO A 455 -16.04 33.21 -7.98
C PRO A 455 -15.02 33.98 -7.12
N ALA A 456 -15.17 35.30 -7.05
CA ALA A 456 -14.23 36.24 -6.41
C ALA A 456 -14.03 36.02 -4.90
N THR A 457 -14.96 35.33 -4.24
CA THR A 457 -14.94 34.98 -2.82
C THR A 457 -15.29 33.51 -2.66
N GLY A 458 -14.39 32.73 -2.04
CA GLY A 458 -14.65 31.32 -1.78
C GLY A 458 -13.43 30.42 -1.94
N SER A 459 -13.64 29.16 -1.57
CA SER A 459 -12.61 28.15 -1.42
C SER A 459 -12.79 27.09 -2.48
N TRP A 460 -12.15 27.19 -3.64
CA TRP A 460 -12.40 26.24 -4.72
C TRP A 460 -11.36 25.13 -4.74
N ALA A 461 -11.80 23.91 -4.98
CA ALA A 461 -10.93 22.81 -5.34
C ALA A 461 -11.40 22.14 -6.62
N LEU A 462 -10.50 21.45 -7.29
CA LEU A 462 -10.85 20.48 -8.31
C LEU A 462 -10.23 19.12 -7.99
N LEU A 463 -10.90 18.07 -8.43
CA LEU A 463 -10.33 16.74 -8.40
C LEU A 463 -9.48 16.53 -9.67
N VAL A 464 -8.18 16.34 -9.49
CA VAL A 464 -7.27 16.01 -10.60
C VAL A 464 -7.02 14.50 -10.63
N PRO A 465 -7.45 13.78 -11.69
CA PRO A 465 -7.19 12.36 -11.85
C PRO A 465 -5.71 11.99 -11.64
N GLY A 466 -5.43 11.10 -10.69
CA GLY A 466 -4.07 10.64 -10.33
C GLY A 466 -3.25 11.63 -9.48
N LEU A 467 -3.81 12.80 -9.15
CA LEU A 467 -3.17 13.79 -8.26
C LEU A 467 -4.02 14.19 -7.06
N GLY A 468 -5.26 13.67 -6.97
CA GLY A 468 -6.19 13.91 -5.87
C GLY A 468 -6.84 15.29 -5.93
N THR A 469 -7.40 15.71 -4.79
CA THR A 469 -7.98 17.04 -4.62
C THR A 469 -6.89 18.11 -4.68
N ARG A 470 -7.13 19.20 -5.42
CA ARG A 470 -6.22 20.37 -5.50
C ARG A 470 -6.98 21.64 -5.18
N VAL A 471 -6.49 22.40 -4.21
CA VAL A 471 -7.06 23.72 -3.88
C VAL A 471 -6.58 24.75 -4.90
N LEU A 472 -7.49 25.58 -5.42
CA LEU A 472 -7.16 26.73 -6.25
C LEU A 472 -6.94 27.96 -5.35
N GLU A 473 -5.77 28.61 -5.50
CA GLU A 473 -5.52 29.93 -4.91
C GLU A 473 -5.98 31.04 -5.89
N ALA A 474 -6.23 32.27 -5.43
CA ALA A 474 -6.56 33.35 -6.36
C ALA A 474 -5.41 33.52 -7.36
N GLU A 475 -5.79 33.66 -8.64
CA GLU A 475 -4.88 33.87 -9.78
C GLU A 475 -4.04 32.64 -10.18
N ASP A 476 -4.05 31.55 -9.39
CA ASP A 476 -3.37 30.30 -9.75
C ASP A 476 -4.30 29.32 -10.48
N VAL A 477 -4.14 29.27 -11.79
CA VAL A 477 -4.82 28.33 -12.70
C VAL A 477 -3.99 27.08 -13.00
N SER A 478 -2.82 26.91 -12.37
CA SER A 478 -1.98 25.73 -12.54
C SER A 478 -2.72 24.41 -12.24
N PRO A 479 -3.64 24.32 -11.26
CA PRO A 479 -4.38 23.09 -11.02
C PRO A 479 -5.30 22.70 -12.19
N VAL A 480 -5.85 23.69 -12.91
CA VAL A 480 -6.66 23.48 -14.12
C VAL A 480 -5.80 22.91 -15.26
N LYS A 481 -4.55 23.38 -15.43
CA LYS A 481 -3.61 22.79 -16.39
C LYS A 481 -3.26 21.35 -16.05
N GLU A 482 -3.05 21.05 -14.78
CA GLU A 482 -2.78 19.66 -14.35
C GLU A 482 -3.98 18.76 -14.62
N TYR A 483 -5.21 19.26 -14.43
CA TYR A 483 -6.42 18.55 -14.86
C TYR A 483 -6.41 18.29 -16.37
N TRP A 484 -6.17 19.29 -17.21
CA TRP A 484 -6.09 19.11 -18.66
C TRP A 484 -4.99 18.13 -19.08
N ALA A 485 -3.83 18.16 -18.42
CA ALA A 485 -2.78 17.16 -18.65
C ALA A 485 -3.25 15.75 -18.25
N SER A 486 -3.98 15.60 -17.14
CA SER A 486 -4.49 14.30 -16.68
C SER A 486 -5.43 13.62 -17.69
N LEU A 487 -6.12 14.39 -18.56
CA LEU A 487 -6.96 13.87 -19.64
C LEU A 487 -6.17 13.03 -20.65
N TRP A 488 -4.85 13.22 -20.72
CA TRP A 488 -3.94 12.54 -21.65
C TRP A 488 -3.16 11.39 -21.00
N SER A 489 -3.71 10.77 -19.94
CA SER A 489 -3.14 9.56 -19.34
C SER A 489 -3.09 8.39 -20.34
N PRO A 490 -2.21 7.38 -20.15
CA PRO A 490 -2.09 6.27 -21.10
C PRO A 490 -3.41 5.54 -21.36
N GLY A 491 -4.22 5.35 -20.30
CA GLY A 491 -5.54 4.70 -20.40
C GLY A 491 -6.53 5.52 -21.21
N ARG A 492 -6.63 6.83 -20.95
CA ARG A 492 -7.52 7.73 -21.70
C ARG A 492 -7.08 7.88 -23.15
N LEU A 493 -5.78 7.98 -23.42
CA LEU A 493 -5.25 8.01 -24.78
C LEU A 493 -5.60 6.72 -25.55
N ALA A 494 -5.47 5.55 -24.90
CA ALA A 494 -5.85 4.28 -25.51
C ALA A 494 -7.37 4.19 -25.77
N GLN A 495 -8.19 4.72 -24.86
CA GLN A 495 -9.64 4.79 -25.03
C GLN A 495 -10.04 5.70 -26.19
N ARG A 496 -9.52 6.94 -26.23
CA ARG A 496 -9.79 7.90 -27.31
C ARG A 496 -9.48 7.34 -28.69
N ARG A 497 -8.38 6.60 -28.81
CA ARG A 497 -8.03 5.89 -30.06
C ARG A 497 -9.05 4.82 -30.45
N ARG A 498 -9.56 4.04 -29.50
CA ARG A 498 -10.60 3.02 -29.78
C ARG A 498 -11.93 3.65 -30.19
N GLU A 499 -12.24 4.81 -29.65
CA GLU A 499 -13.51 5.51 -29.88
C GLU A 499 -13.45 6.51 -31.03
N GLY A 500 -12.28 6.74 -31.64
CA GLY A 500 -12.11 7.68 -32.76
C GLY A 500 -12.36 9.16 -32.37
N ARG A 501 -12.07 9.53 -31.12
CA ARG A 501 -12.45 10.84 -30.56
C ARG A 501 -11.42 11.93 -30.86
N PRO A 502 -11.86 13.18 -31.13
CA PRO A 502 -10.97 14.30 -31.42
C PRO A 502 -10.19 14.78 -30.18
N VAL A 503 -9.15 15.59 -30.41
CA VAL A 503 -8.31 16.21 -29.36
C VAL A 503 -9.14 17.11 -28.44
N ALA A 504 -10.00 17.97 -29.01
CA ALA A 504 -10.82 18.96 -28.31
C ALA A 504 -12.27 18.46 -28.09
N ASP A 505 -12.44 17.55 -27.13
CA ASP A 505 -13.72 16.91 -26.78
C ASP A 505 -14.35 17.52 -25.50
N ASP A 506 -15.65 17.28 -25.28
CA ASP A 506 -16.46 17.75 -24.15
C ASP A 506 -16.00 17.15 -22.80
N GLU A 507 -15.16 16.13 -22.80
CA GLU A 507 -14.51 15.57 -21.61
C GLU A 507 -13.55 16.53 -20.86
N ALA A 508 -13.33 17.74 -21.40
CA ALA A 508 -12.48 18.74 -20.78
C ALA A 508 -13.20 19.70 -19.82
N GLU A 509 -14.49 19.44 -19.52
CA GLU A 509 -15.21 20.13 -18.45
C GLU A 509 -14.53 19.90 -17.09
N VAL A 510 -14.42 20.96 -16.28
CA VAL A 510 -13.79 20.89 -14.95
C VAL A 510 -14.82 21.21 -13.87
N ASP A 511 -15.10 20.25 -12.99
CA ASP A 511 -15.93 20.48 -11.82
C ASP A 511 -15.10 21.12 -10.70
N LEU A 512 -15.46 22.35 -10.33
CA LEU A 512 -14.90 23.10 -9.21
C LEU A 512 -15.83 22.99 -8.02
N MET A 513 -15.28 22.70 -6.84
CA MET A 513 -16.04 22.43 -5.62
C MET A 513 -15.77 23.53 -4.60
N ASP A 514 -16.83 24.15 -4.08
CA ASP A 514 -16.74 25.11 -2.99
C ASP A 514 -16.56 24.38 -1.65
N LEU A 515 -15.33 24.42 -1.14
CA LEU A 515 -14.90 23.76 0.09
C LEU A 515 -15.47 24.40 1.36
N GLY A 516 -15.92 25.65 1.32
CA GLY A 516 -16.25 26.42 2.52
C GLY A 516 -15.06 26.55 3.50
N PRO A 517 -15.29 26.99 4.75
CA PRO A 517 -14.25 27.06 5.77
C PRO A 517 -14.01 25.70 6.44
N CYS A 518 -12.79 25.15 6.32
CA CYS A 518 -12.45 23.89 6.96
C CYS A 518 -11.69 24.05 8.28
N ARG A 519 -12.29 23.62 9.40
CA ARG A 519 -11.63 23.67 10.73
C ARG A 519 -10.75 22.46 11.00
N ARG A 520 -11.17 21.30 10.50
CA ARG A 520 -10.46 20.02 10.64
C ARG A 520 -10.65 19.25 9.34
N SER A 521 -9.57 18.73 8.81
CA SER A 521 -9.57 18.00 7.54
C SER A 521 -9.04 16.59 7.73
N ALA A 522 -9.39 15.72 6.80
CA ALA A 522 -8.89 14.35 6.78
C ALA A 522 -8.67 13.85 5.36
N VAL A 523 -7.69 12.97 5.21
CA VAL A 523 -7.49 12.14 4.02
C VAL A 523 -7.59 10.68 4.45
N ALA A 524 -8.49 9.94 3.82
CA ALA A 524 -8.74 8.53 4.12
C ALA A 524 -8.50 7.65 2.89
N LEU A 525 -7.65 6.64 3.03
CA LEU A 525 -7.50 5.56 2.07
C LEU A 525 -8.46 4.45 2.46
N SER A 526 -9.49 4.21 1.65
CA SER A 526 -10.56 3.26 1.98
C SER A 526 -10.01 1.84 2.19
N ARG A 527 -8.93 1.51 1.51
CA ARG A 527 -8.20 0.25 1.65
C ARG A 527 -6.75 0.51 1.99
N ASP A 528 -6.13 -0.50 2.57
CA ASP A 528 -4.71 -0.56 2.82
C ASP A 528 -4.03 -0.52 1.44
N PRO A 529 -3.28 0.54 1.09
CA PRO A 529 -2.70 0.68 -0.24
C PRO A 529 -1.57 -0.32 -0.49
N ALA A 530 -1.06 -0.95 0.57
CA ALA A 530 -0.22 -2.12 0.45
C ALA A 530 -1.09 -3.36 0.26
N SER A 531 -1.71 -3.88 1.31
CA SER A 531 -2.31 -5.23 1.20
C SER A 531 -3.60 -5.30 0.35
N GLY A 532 -4.22 -4.17 0.01
CA GLY A 532 -5.55 -4.09 -0.61
C GLY A 532 -6.69 -4.51 0.32
N LYS A 533 -6.38 -4.94 1.56
CA LYS A 533 -7.37 -5.31 2.57
C LYS A 533 -8.27 -4.12 2.90
N ARG A 534 -9.49 -4.42 3.35
CA ARG A 534 -10.49 -3.43 3.81
C ARG A 534 -10.14 -2.80 5.17
N ARG A 535 -8.88 -2.44 5.37
CA ARG A 535 -8.44 -1.59 6.49
C ARG A 535 -8.26 -0.18 5.95
N MET A 536 -8.81 0.81 6.65
CA MET A 536 -8.76 2.19 6.22
C MET A 536 -7.63 2.92 6.96
N ALA A 537 -6.78 3.63 6.24
CA ALA A 537 -5.78 4.51 6.84
C ALA A 537 -6.30 5.94 6.73
N VAL A 538 -6.34 6.67 7.85
CA VAL A 538 -6.81 8.06 7.92
C VAL A 538 -5.69 8.92 8.46
N SER A 539 -5.43 10.05 7.81
CA SER A 539 -4.67 11.16 8.43
C SER A 539 -5.59 12.35 8.63
N ALA A 540 -5.49 13.02 9.77
CA ALA A 540 -6.31 14.18 10.08
C ALA A 540 -5.50 15.32 10.70
N ALA A 541 -5.78 16.55 10.29
CA ALA A 541 -5.10 17.75 10.76
C ALA A 541 -6.10 18.88 11.04
N TYR A 542 -5.65 19.90 11.78
CA TYR A 542 -6.40 21.14 11.90
C TYR A 542 -6.22 21.99 10.64
N GLY A 543 -7.27 22.73 10.27
CA GLY A 543 -7.29 23.59 9.09
C GLY A 543 -7.58 22.86 7.78
N GLU A 544 -7.17 23.50 6.69
CA GLU A 544 -7.46 23.10 5.31
C GLU A 544 -6.75 21.80 4.91
N VAL A 545 -7.42 21.00 4.07
CA VAL A 545 -6.92 19.66 3.65
C VAL A 545 -5.58 19.71 2.91
N GLU A 546 -5.28 20.83 2.25
CA GLU A 546 -4.00 21.05 1.58
C GLU A 546 -2.82 20.93 2.56
N GLY A 547 -3.01 21.25 3.86
CA GLY A 547 -1.97 21.08 4.87
C GLY A 547 -1.51 19.62 5.00
N ILE A 548 -2.44 18.66 4.88
CA ILE A 548 -2.15 17.23 4.87
C ILE A 548 -1.52 16.84 3.53
N LEU A 549 -2.12 17.26 2.41
CA LEU A 549 -1.70 16.86 1.06
C LEU A 549 -0.29 17.36 0.70
N SER A 550 0.07 18.56 1.16
CA SER A 550 1.38 19.15 0.95
C SER A 550 2.40 18.77 2.03
N GLY A 551 1.98 18.09 3.11
CA GLY A 551 2.81 17.79 4.27
C GLY A 551 3.26 19.03 5.06
N ARG A 552 2.54 20.16 4.96
CA ARG A 552 2.86 21.41 5.68
C ARG A 552 2.23 21.49 7.06
N ALA A 553 1.27 20.61 7.36
CA ALA A 553 0.67 20.47 8.68
C ALA A 553 0.93 19.06 9.21
N ASP A 554 1.33 18.97 10.48
CA ASP A 554 1.38 17.67 11.16
C ASP A 554 -0.04 17.11 11.30
N SER A 555 -0.15 15.79 11.35
CA SER A 555 -1.44 15.09 11.39
C SER A 555 -1.45 13.96 12.41
N ASP A 556 -2.64 13.59 12.85
CA ASP A 556 -2.87 12.31 13.51
C ASP A 556 -3.03 11.21 12.46
N HIS A 557 -2.71 9.97 12.84
CA HIS A 557 -2.93 8.79 12.03
C HIS A 557 -3.83 7.78 12.75
N TYR A 558 -4.84 7.30 12.04
CA TYR A 558 -5.80 6.30 12.51
C TYR A 558 -5.85 5.12 11.54
N VAL A 559 -6.05 3.92 12.07
CA VAL A 559 -6.28 2.71 11.26
C VAL A 559 -7.62 2.11 11.66
N LEU A 560 -8.56 2.07 10.73
CA LEU A 560 -9.91 1.59 10.94
C LEU A 560 -10.13 0.23 10.29
N GLY A 561 -10.91 -0.62 10.95
CA GLY A 561 -11.38 -1.88 10.42
C GLY A 561 -12.48 -1.72 9.37
N PRO A 562 -12.97 -2.84 8.80
CA PRO A 562 -14.09 -2.82 7.85
C PRO A 562 -15.38 -2.23 8.43
N ASP A 563 -15.55 -2.29 9.75
CA ASP A 563 -16.68 -1.77 10.54
C ASP A 563 -16.54 -0.27 10.88
N GLY A 564 -15.43 0.37 10.49
CA GLY A 564 -15.16 1.78 10.77
C GLY A 564 -14.60 2.06 12.17
N ARG A 565 -14.30 1.03 12.96
CA ARG A 565 -13.70 1.17 14.30
C ARG A 565 -12.19 1.13 14.25
N GLU A 566 -11.53 1.85 15.16
CA GLU A 566 -10.08 1.82 15.32
C GLU A 566 -9.62 0.39 15.67
N VAL A 567 -8.68 -0.16 14.89
CA VAL A 567 -8.10 -1.50 15.11
C VAL A 567 -6.66 -1.46 15.63
N LEU A 568 -6.06 -0.27 15.65
CA LEU A 568 -4.75 0.01 16.22
C LEU A 568 -4.84 1.29 17.08
N PRO A 569 -3.95 1.48 18.07
CA PRO A 569 -3.86 2.74 18.80
C PRO A 569 -3.63 3.93 17.85
N ALA A 570 -4.33 5.04 18.10
CA ALA A 570 -4.15 6.28 17.35
C ALA A 570 -2.72 6.82 17.56
N VAL A 571 -2.07 7.23 16.47
CA VAL A 571 -0.81 7.97 16.52
C VAL A 571 -1.16 9.46 16.48
N VAL A 572 -1.06 10.13 17.62
CA VAL A 572 -1.42 11.55 17.74
C VAL A 572 -0.16 12.40 17.52
N GLY A 573 -0.17 13.22 16.47
CA GLY A 573 0.94 14.10 16.14
C GLY A 573 0.94 15.36 17.00
N LEU A 574 2.11 15.96 17.21
CA LEU A 574 2.22 17.30 17.83
C LEU A 574 1.97 18.37 16.76
N LYS A 575 0.72 18.80 16.62
CA LYS A 575 0.26 19.71 15.57
C LYS A 575 0.58 21.15 15.93
N ARG A 576 1.68 21.69 15.40
CA ARG A 576 2.12 23.08 15.68
C ARG A 576 1.57 24.08 14.67
N VAL A 577 1.46 23.65 13.41
CA VAL A 577 1.03 24.49 12.29
C VAL A 577 -0.22 23.89 11.66
N ARG A 578 -1.18 24.75 11.33
CA ARG A 578 -2.30 24.45 10.42
C ARG A 578 -2.22 25.37 9.20
N LEU A 579 -2.79 24.94 8.09
CA LEU A 579 -3.05 25.85 6.98
C LEU A 579 -4.45 26.43 7.13
N GLU A 580 -4.54 27.75 7.07
CA GLU A 580 -5.80 28.48 7.03
C GLU A 580 -5.76 29.54 5.95
N ARG A 581 -6.88 30.22 5.74
CA ARG A 581 -7.01 31.26 4.73
C ARG A 581 -6.69 32.62 5.33
N ASP A 582 -6.07 33.47 4.52
CA ASP A 582 -5.81 34.88 4.84
C ASP A 582 -7.05 35.80 4.80
N GLY A 583 -8.25 35.21 4.69
CA GLY A 583 -9.52 35.94 4.51
C GLY A 583 -9.87 36.25 3.05
N ARG A 584 -9.00 35.89 2.08
CA ARG A 584 -9.30 35.90 0.65
C ARG A 584 -9.34 34.47 0.12
N SER A 585 -8.23 33.99 -0.41
CA SER A 585 -8.14 32.71 -1.11
C SER A 585 -6.77 32.05 -0.99
N LYS A 586 -5.79 32.72 -0.36
CA LYS A 586 -4.43 32.20 -0.22
C LYS A 586 -4.31 31.34 1.04
N LEU A 587 -3.61 30.22 0.93
CA LEU A 587 -3.31 29.38 2.08
C LEU A 587 -2.06 29.86 2.81
N VAL A 588 -2.25 30.24 4.07
CA VAL A 588 -1.19 30.72 4.94
C VAL A 588 -1.01 29.79 6.15
N PRO A 589 0.23 29.55 6.60
CA PRO A 589 0.46 28.79 7.83
C PRO A 589 0.05 29.63 9.04
N ALA A 590 -0.64 28.99 9.99
CA ALA A 590 -1.05 29.58 11.25
C ALA A 590 -0.77 28.63 12.43
N PRO A 591 -0.48 29.17 13.62
CA PRO A 591 -0.23 28.34 14.79
C PRO A 591 -1.51 27.62 15.25
N VAL A 592 -1.35 26.36 15.62
CA VAL A 592 -2.37 25.62 16.37
C VAL A 592 -2.26 26.01 17.84
N ALA A 593 -3.40 26.23 18.50
CA ALA A 593 -3.43 26.56 19.92
C ALA A 593 -2.78 25.43 20.74
N GLU A 594 -2.01 25.78 21.77
CA GLU A 594 -1.18 24.84 22.52
C GLU A 594 -2.00 23.71 23.12
N GLU A 595 -3.22 24.02 23.59
CA GLU A 595 -4.15 23.06 24.20
C GLU A 595 -4.77 22.08 23.19
N LEU A 596 -4.62 22.34 21.89
CA LEU A 596 -5.07 21.47 20.80
C LEU A 596 -3.93 20.69 20.17
N SER A 597 -2.69 21.18 20.27
CA SER A 597 -1.53 20.65 19.55
C SER A 597 -1.30 19.15 19.77
N SER A 598 -1.50 18.67 20.99
CA SER A 598 -1.33 17.27 21.41
C SER A 598 -2.65 16.48 21.51
N LYS A 599 -3.79 17.08 21.14
CA LYS A 599 -5.10 16.41 21.17
C LYS A 599 -5.39 15.70 19.86
N ARG A 600 -6.24 14.67 19.94
CA ARG A 600 -6.83 14.04 18.75
C ARG A 600 -7.66 15.06 17.95
N VAL A 601 -7.49 15.05 16.63
CA VAL A 601 -8.25 15.87 15.68
C VAL A 601 -9.67 15.32 15.51
N LEU A 602 -9.83 14.00 15.38
CA LEU A 602 -11.12 13.36 15.12
C LEU A 602 -11.55 12.42 16.25
N ALA A 603 -12.81 12.53 16.63
CA ALA A 603 -13.46 11.61 17.55
C ALA A 603 -13.79 10.25 16.88
N PRO A 604 -13.94 9.15 17.64
CA PRO A 604 -14.29 7.84 17.09
C PRO A 604 -15.57 7.84 16.23
N GLU A 605 -16.56 8.64 16.58
CA GLU A 605 -17.82 8.77 15.84
C GLU A 605 -17.60 9.45 14.48
N GLU A 606 -16.70 10.42 14.42
CA GLU A 606 -16.32 11.13 13.19
C GLU A 606 -15.51 10.23 12.26
N LEU A 607 -14.61 9.42 12.83
CA LEU A 607 -13.88 8.38 12.09
C LEU A 607 -14.84 7.34 11.50
N SER A 608 -15.85 6.92 12.26
CA SER A 608 -16.88 5.98 11.79
C SER A 608 -17.69 6.57 10.62
N ARG A 609 -18.05 7.86 10.67
CA ARG A 609 -18.75 8.54 9.56
C ARG A 609 -17.87 8.66 8.32
N LEU A 610 -16.60 9.04 8.48
CA LEU A 610 -15.64 9.08 7.38
C LEU A 610 -15.46 7.69 6.75
N ALA A 611 -15.43 6.65 7.58
CA ALA A 611 -15.36 5.29 7.10
C ALA A 611 -16.58 4.90 6.27
N ALA A 612 -17.78 5.23 6.75
CA ALA A 612 -19.01 4.99 5.99
C ALA A 612 -19.00 5.73 4.64
N ALA A 613 -18.56 6.99 4.60
CA ALA A 613 -18.44 7.77 3.37
C ALA A 613 -17.46 7.12 2.38
N ALA A 614 -16.25 6.77 2.83
CA ALA A 614 -15.25 6.11 2.00
C ALA A 614 -15.71 4.73 1.49
N ARG A 615 -16.51 3.99 2.26
CA ARG A 615 -17.11 2.72 1.82
C ARG A 615 -18.23 2.92 0.80
N ALA A 616 -19.06 3.95 0.95
CA ALA A 616 -20.07 4.29 -0.04
C ALA A 616 -19.40 4.66 -1.38
N LEU A 617 -18.33 5.44 -1.33
CA LEU A 617 -17.52 5.80 -2.50
C LEU A 617 -16.86 4.59 -3.16
N GLU A 618 -16.22 3.74 -2.36
CA GLU A 618 -15.65 2.48 -2.84
C GLU A 618 -16.71 1.59 -3.50
N GLY A 619 -17.92 1.55 -2.94
CA GLY A 619 -19.04 0.80 -3.49
C GLY A 619 -19.55 1.33 -4.83
N HIS A 620 -19.64 2.66 -4.93
CA HIS A 620 -20.04 3.36 -6.14
C HIS A 620 -19.00 3.17 -7.26
N HIS A 621 -17.73 3.48 -6.97
CA HIS A 621 -16.62 3.43 -7.93
C HIS A 621 -16.19 2.01 -8.26
N GLY A 622 -16.20 1.13 -7.27
CA GLY A 622 -15.82 -0.27 -7.36
C GLY A 622 -14.32 -0.55 -7.38
N TRP A 623 -13.54 0.34 -6.79
CA TRP A 623 -12.11 0.23 -6.53
C TRP A 623 -11.80 0.97 -5.22
N GLY A 624 -10.67 0.67 -4.58
CA GLY A 624 -10.26 1.41 -3.38
C GLY A 624 -10.05 2.89 -3.70
N VAL A 625 -10.52 3.77 -2.82
CA VAL A 625 -10.50 5.22 -3.02
C VAL A 625 -9.71 5.94 -1.93
N GLU A 626 -8.98 6.98 -2.33
CA GLU A 626 -8.54 8.04 -1.45
C GLU A 626 -9.64 9.09 -1.37
N VAL A 627 -9.99 9.51 -0.16
CA VAL A 627 -11.07 10.45 0.13
C VAL A 627 -10.49 11.64 0.85
N SER A 628 -10.65 12.83 0.28
CA SER A 628 -10.39 14.09 0.97
C SER A 628 -11.69 14.55 1.62
N ALA A 629 -11.64 14.95 2.89
CA ALA A 629 -12.81 15.34 3.65
C ALA A 629 -12.55 16.52 4.57
N CYS A 630 -13.62 17.25 4.86
CA CYS A 630 -13.66 18.34 5.82
C CYS A 630 -14.71 18.05 6.90
N PHE A 631 -14.39 18.46 8.13
CA PHE A 631 -15.30 18.50 9.26
C PHE A 631 -15.57 19.96 9.63
N ALA A 632 -16.77 20.41 9.29
CA ALA A 632 -17.29 21.73 9.63
C ALA A 632 -18.38 21.62 10.72
N ALA A 633 -18.98 22.74 11.12
CA ALA A 633 -19.99 22.78 12.19
C ALA A 633 -21.24 21.95 11.85
N ASP A 634 -21.52 21.76 10.57
CA ASP A 634 -22.68 21.07 10.01
C ASP A 634 -22.41 19.59 9.67
N GLY A 635 -21.18 19.10 9.94
CA GLY A 635 -20.82 17.69 9.84
C GLY A 635 -19.69 17.39 8.84
N LEU A 636 -19.74 16.18 8.27
CA LEU A 636 -18.75 15.66 7.33
C LEU A 636 -19.10 16.06 5.89
N THR A 637 -18.18 16.75 5.24
CA THR A 637 -18.23 17.06 3.80
C THR A 637 -17.11 16.31 3.10
N VAL A 638 -17.47 15.46 2.13
CA VAL A 638 -16.49 14.81 1.24
C VAL A 638 -16.09 15.82 0.17
N LEU A 639 -14.82 16.22 0.17
CA LEU A 639 -14.29 17.20 -0.78
C LEU A 639 -13.96 16.57 -2.12
N GLY A 640 -13.66 15.27 -2.16
CA GLY A 640 -13.33 14.57 -3.39
C GLY A 640 -12.90 13.13 -3.12
N SER A 641 -12.90 12.32 -4.17
CA SER A 641 -12.39 10.96 -4.11
C SER A 641 -11.60 10.62 -5.37
N SER A 642 -10.40 10.07 -5.22
CA SER A 642 -9.60 9.54 -6.32
C SER A 642 -9.37 8.04 -6.13
N PRO A 643 -9.08 7.28 -7.20
CA PRO A 643 -8.58 5.92 -7.05
C PRO A 643 -7.29 5.90 -6.22
N ILE A 644 -7.10 4.85 -5.42
CA ILE A 644 -5.78 4.55 -4.85
C ILE A 644 -4.93 4.00 -6.00
N ASP A 645 -3.97 4.80 -6.50
CA ASP A 645 -3.27 4.63 -7.80
C ASP A 645 -2.80 3.20 -8.13
N ARG A 646 -2.51 2.34 -7.15
CA ARG A 646 -2.06 0.95 -7.37
C ARG A 646 -3.11 -0.12 -7.30
N LEU A 647 -4.25 0.16 -6.67
CA LEU A 647 -5.36 -0.77 -6.76
C LEU A 647 -5.87 -0.81 -8.21
N LEU A 648 -5.73 0.26 -9.00
CA LEU A 648 -6.07 0.26 -10.42
C LEU A 648 -5.12 -0.55 -11.32
N SER A 649 -3.82 -0.62 -11.02
CA SER A 649 -2.83 -1.34 -11.85
C SER A 649 -2.69 -2.82 -11.47
N ALA A 650 -3.15 -3.19 -10.26
CA ALA A 650 -3.24 -4.56 -9.79
C ALA A 650 -4.66 -5.17 -9.98
N GLU A 651 -5.65 -4.35 -10.35
CA GLU A 651 -7.03 -4.71 -10.77
C GLU A 651 -7.14 -4.90 -12.28
#